data_AF-A0A8S4QRX0-F1
#
_entry.id   AF-A0A8S4QRX0-F1
#
_cell.length_a   1.000
_cell.length_b   1.000
_cell.length_c   1.000
_cell.angle_alpha   90.00
_cell.angle_beta   90.00
_cell.angle_gamma   90.00
#
_symmetry.space_group_name_H-M   'P 1'
#
loop_
_entity.id
_entity.type
_entity.pdbx_description
1 polymer ?
#
loop_
_entity_poly.entity_id
_entity_poly.type
_entity_poly.pdbx_seq_one_letter_code
_entity_poly.pdbx_strand_id
1 'polypeptide(L)'
;GLAEQLLSIVVAQERPDLEELRGQLIVSRAQLSTQLAEMQADILYGLSNSEGSPVDDLPLILTLEAIKIKSAEILIKVEDIERTSAEIDDARQGYVPVANRGQILFFCLSGMANVDPMYQYSLEWFVKLFVRSMSETEPNEDIFERVETIIDHFTFLLYQNVCRSLFERHKLLFAFLLCARILLDKGVIRSQEFNFLLNGAKIEEELDNPEPKWVSTRMWLDMQQLASLPTMHQFVIDFPNQIKFFKSYYDAWNPHNICVPCSARLLRGFRGTLLPSTMGSAIHWGSKPWRECCDASLGARFVEPQPADLAALYAESDPLAPIIFVLSTGTDPAADLLKFADKMKMGKRFESISLGQGQGPIAEAMMRVGCDFGNWVFFQNCHLSPSWMPVLELNVEQILPEVVHKDFRLWLTSTPSPFFPVALLQNGYKMTVEPPRGIKANLLKAYMNQVPDFIDYFNSSDTKVPNFKWLLFSLCLFHGVVLERRKFGPLGFNIPYEFTDGDLRICISQLHMFLTEYSEVPLRMLTYTAGHINYGGRVTDDWDRRCLLCLLSDYYTTAVLNDRCIFDESGAYKQQPSWFTIDDYTKYIRTLPLNDDPSLFGLHSNANISYATSETRTCINILSNLQPKEVIGEGGLSAEEMTELAAKDILGVLPPLLDQKLIATT
;
A
#
# COMPACT_ATOMS: atom_id res chain seq x y z
N GLY A 1 -17.79 11.63 16.05
CA GLY A 1 -18.22 10.61 15.08
C GLY A 1 -17.41 9.34 15.28
N LEU A 2 -16.46 9.03 14.39
CA LEU A 2 -15.73 7.75 14.43
C LEU A 2 -14.88 7.55 15.69
N ALA A 3 -14.12 8.55 16.16
CA ALA A 3 -13.36 8.41 17.41
C ALA A 3 -14.27 8.05 18.59
N GLU A 4 -15.46 8.64 18.68
CA GLU A 4 -16.38 8.34 19.78
C GLU A 4 -16.91 6.91 19.70
N GLN A 5 -17.22 6.43 18.50
CA GLN A 5 -17.61 5.04 18.28
C GLN A 5 -16.48 4.07 18.66
N LEU A 6 -15.24 4.34 18.22
CA LEU A 6 -14.08 3.52 18.57
C LEU A 6 -13.80 3.58 20.07
N LEU A 7 -13.97 4.74 20.71
CA LEU A 7 -13.81 4.89 22.15
C LEU A 7 -14.82 4.03 22.92
N SER A 8 -16.10 4.05 22.54
CA SER A 8 -17.09 3.16 23.15
C SER A 8 -16.74 1.68 22.94
N ILE A 9 -16.18 1.31 21.79
CA ILE A 9 -15.72 -0.08 21.56
C ILE A 9 -14.53 -0.45 22.46
N VAL A 10 -13.53 0.42 22.60
CA VAL A 10 -12.37 0.18 23.49
C VAL A 10 -12.83 0.03 24.93
N VAL A 11 -13.68 0.96 25.40
CA VAL A 11 -14.18 0.95 26.77
C VAL A 11 -15.06 -0.28 27.01
N ALA A 12 -15.89 -0.70 26.05
CA ALA A 12 -16.68 -1.92 26.16
C ALA A 12 -15.82 -3.19 26.29
N GLN A 13 -14.62 -3.21 25.70
CA GLN A 13 -13.71 -4.36 25.79
C GLN A 13 -12.86 -4.35 27.06
N GLU A 14 -12.29 -3.20 27.43
CA GLU A 14 -11.38 -3.10 28.58
C GLU A 14 -12.12 -2.92 29.92
N ARG A 15 -13.26 -2.20 29.92
CA ARG A 15 -14.08 -1.86 31.09
C ARG A 15 -15.58 -1.98 30.78
N PRO A 16 -16.09 -3.21 30.58
CA PRO A 16 -17.51 -3.43 30.27
C PRO A 16 -18.43 -2.92 31.39
N ASP A 17 -17.96 -2.92 32.64
CA ASP A 17 -18.66 -2.38 33.81
C ASP A 17 -19.00 -0.89 33.66
N LEU A 18 -18.05 -0.09 33.14
CA LEU A 18 -18.25 1.35 32.95
C LEU A 18 -19.19 1.63 31.78
N GLU A 19 -19.11 0.87 30.69
CA GLU A 19 -19.99 1.09 29.52
C GLU A 19 -21.43 0.64 29.81
N GLU A 20 -21.64 -0.44 30.55
CA GLU A 20 -22.98 -0.85 31.02
C GLU A 20 -23.59 0.21 31.94
N LEU A 21 -22.82 0.70 32.92
CA LEU A 21 -23.27 1.75 33.84
C LEU A 21 -23.64 3.03 33.06
N ARG A 22 -22.82 3.43 32.09
CA ARG A 22 -23.11 4.57 31.20
C ARG A 22 -24.39 4.36 30.41
N GLY A 23 -24.59 3.17 29.84
CA GLY A 23 -25.83 2.82 29.14
C GLY A 23 -27.07 2.95 30.03
N GLN A 24 -26.99 2.46 31.27
CA GLN A 24 -28.06 2.59 32.26
C GLN A 24 -28.34 4.05 32.63
N LEU A 25 -27.30 4.86 32.82
CA LEU A 25 -27.43 6.30 33.13
C LEU A 25 -28.08 7.08 31.99
N ILE A 26 -27.76 6.76 30.72
CA ILE A 26 -28.37 7.39 29.54
C ILE A 26 -29.88 7.09 29.50
N VAL A 27 -30.26 5.82 29.70
CA VAL A 27 -31.68 5.42 29.72
C VAL A 27 -32.41 6.07 30.89
N SER A 28 -31.82 6.09 32.09
CA SER A 28 -32.38 6.73 33.28
C SER A 28 -32.58 8.24 33.07
N ARG A 29 -31.59 8.93 32.49
CA ARG A 29 -31.68 10.36 32.16
C ARG A 29 -32.81 10.65 31.18
N ALA A 30 -32.95 9.84 30.13
CA ALA A 30 -34.02 9.99 29.14
C ALA A 30 -35.41 9.81 29.79
N GLN A 31 -35.59 8.80 30.64
CA GLN A 31 -36.82 8.56 31.39
C GLN A 31 -37.16 9.73 32.33
N LEU A 32 -36.19 10.23 33.08
CA LEU A 32 -36.38 11.39 33.98
C LEU A 32 -36.72 12.67 33.20
N SER A 33 -36.11 12.88 32.05
CA SER A 33 -36.43 14.02 31.17
C SER A 33 -37.86 13.93 30.61
N THR A 34 -38.33 12.72 30.30
CA THR A 34 -39.71 12.50 29.84
C THR A 34 -40.70 12.73 30.97
N GLN A 35 -40.40 12.25 32.19
CA GLN A 35 -41.23 12.50 33.38
C GLN A 35 -41.33 14.00 33.70
N LEU A 36 -40.25 14.78 33.53
CA LEU A 36 -40.30 16.23 33.69
C LEU A 36 -41.20 16.91 32.65
N ALA A 37 -41.14 16.45 31.39
CA ALA A 37 -41.99 16.98 30.33
C ALA A 37 -43.48 16.64 30.56
N GLU A 38 -43.78 15.42 31.01
CA GLU A 38 -45.13 15.00 31.42
C GLU A 38 -45.64 15.84 32.58
N MET A 39 -44.83 16.06 33.61
CA MET A 39 -45.19 16.94 34.73
C MET A 39 -45.47 18.37 34.28
N GLN A 40 -44.71 18.91 33.33
CA GLN A 40 -44.98 20.23 32.75
C GLN A 40 -46.29 20.26 31.96
N ALA A 41 -46.58 19.20 31.21
CA ALA A 41 -47.84 19.05 30.48
C ALA A 41 -49.03 18.95 31.45
N ASP A 42 -48.91 18.21 32.55
CA ASP A 42 -49.93 18.10 33.59
C ASP A 42 -50.21 19.45 34.27
N ILE A 43 -49.18 20.26 34.53
CA ILE A 43 -49.33 21.63 35.03
C ILE A 43 -50.11 22.49 34.03
N LEU A 44 -49.72 22.46 32.75
CA LEU A 44 -50.40 23.23 31.70
C LEU A 44 -51.85 22.81 31.51
N TYR A 45 -52.10 21.50 31.54
CA TYR A 45 -53.44 20.93 31.44
C TYR A 45 -54.31 21.38 32.62
N GLY A 46 -53.81 21.24 33.86
CA GLY A 46 -54.49 21.67 35.07
C GLY A 46 -54.81 23.17 35.07
N LEU A 47 -53.89 24.01 34.59
CA LEU A 47 -54.12 25.45 34.44
C LEU A 47 -55.17 25.78 33.37
N SER A 48 -55.17 25.05 32.25
CA SER A 48 -56.09 25.27 31.13
C SER A 48 -57.54 24.84 31.39
N ASN A 49 -57.73 23.81 32.22
CA ASN A 49 -59.04 23.23 32.52
C ASN A 49 -59.68 23.75 33.82
N SER A 50 -58.99 24.63 34.57
CA SER A 50 -59.59 25.23 35.78
C SER A 50 -60.66 26.26 35.41
N GLU A 51 -61.92 25.95 35.71
CA GLU A 51 -63.05 26.89 35.54
C GLU A 51 -63.13 27.83 36.75
N GLY A 52 -62.41 28.95 36.72
CA GLY A 52 -62.46 29.98 37.78
C GLY A 52 -61.10 30.57 38.13
N SER A 53 -60.96 31.13 39.34
CA SER A 53 -59.65 31.56 39.86
C SER A 53 -58.81 30.32 40.20
N PRO A 54 -57.59 30.16 39.66
CA PRO A 54 -56.72 29.01 39.96
C PRO A 54 -56.36 28.86 41.44
N VAL A 55 -56.63 29.89 42.24
CA VAL A 55 -56.38 29.94 43.69
C VAL A 55 -57.47 29.22 44.48
N ASP A 56 -58.64 28.98 43.89
CA ASP A 56 -59.80 28.36 44.57
C ASP A 56 -59.93 26.84 44.26
N ASP A 57 -59.12 26.32 43.34
CA ASP A 57 -59.19 24.93 42.87
C ASP A 57 -58.29 24.01 43.73
N LEU A 58 -58.83 23.51 44.85
CA LEU A 58 -58.12 22.68 45.83
C LEU A 58 -57.44 21.42 45.22
N PRO A 59 -58.08 20.67 44.29
CA PRO A 59 -57.43 19.59 43.55
C PRO A 59 -56.18 20.04 42.78
N LEU A 60 -56.25 21.18 42.09
CA LEU A 60 -55.13 21.72 41.33
C LEU A 60 -53.95 22.07 42.25
N ILE A 61 -54.22 22.70 43.40
CA ILE A 61 -53.19 23.04 44.39
C ILE A 61 -52.47 21.80 44.91
N LEU A 62 -53.21 20.74 45.25
CA LEU A 62 -52.63 19.48 45.73
C LEU A 62 -51.79 18.78 44.65
N THR A 63 -52.24 18.82 43.39
CA THR A 63 -51.44 18.27 42.27
C THR A 63 -50.17 19.08 42.01
N LEU A 64 -50.24 20.42 42.09
CA LEU A 64 -49.07 21.30 41.95
C LEU A 64 -48.05 21.08 43.08
N GLU A 65 -48.50 20.88 44.31
CA GLU A 65 -47.62 20.59 45.44
C GLU A 65 -46.94 19.22 45.30
N ALA A 66 -47.68 18.19 44.86
CA ALA A 66 -47.13 16.87 44.57
C ALA A 66 -46.13 16.90 43.40
N ILE A 67 -46.41 17.64 42.33
CA ILE A 67 -45.50 17.82 41.19
C ILE A 67 -44.25 18.59 41.62
N LYS A 68 -44.38 19.62 42.47
CA LYS A 68 -43.24 20.39 43.00
C LYS A 68 -42.26 19.49 43.77
N ILE A 69 -42.77 18.65 44.68
CA ILE A 69 -41.93 17.73 45.47
C ILE A 69 -41.22 16.72 44.55
N LYS A 70 -41.97 16.08 43.63
CA LYS A 70 -41.38 15.13 42.67
C LYS A 70 -40.37 15.78 41.73
N SER A 71 -40.63 17.01 41.27
CA SER A 71 -39.69 17.73 40.40
C SER A 71 -38.36 18.03 41.11
N ALA A 72 -38.39 18.36 42.41
CA ALA A 72 -37.19 18.55 43.21
C ALA A 72 -36.39 17.24 43.38
N GLU A 73 -37.07 16.11 43.61
CA GLU A 73 -36.42 14.79 43.66
C GLU A 73 -35.78 14.40 42.33
N ILE A 74 -36.44 14.69 41.21
CA ILE A 74 -35.88 14.43 39.88
C ILE A 74 -34.65 15.30 39.63
N LEU A 75 -34.67 16.58 40.00
CA LEU A 75 -33.52 17.46 39.84
C LEU A 75 -32.28 16.95 40.59
N ILE A 76 -32.44 16.46 41.83
CA ILE A 76 -31.34 15.86 42.60
C ILE A 76 -30.80 14.60 41.89
N LYS A 77 -31.70 13.74 41.39
CA LYS A 77 -31.29 12.54 40.65
C LYS A 77 -30.57 12.87 39.33
N VAL A 78 -31.01 13.92 38.63
CA VAL A 78 -30.34 14.40 37.42
C VAL A 78 -28.94 14.92 37.75
N GLU A 79 -28.78 15.67 38.84
CA GLU A 79 -27.47 16.15 39.31
C GLU A 79 -26.53 14.99 39.68
N ASP A 80 -27.03 13.96 40.37
CA ASP A 80 -26.25 12.76 40.68
C ASP A 80 -25.83 12.00 39.41
N ILE A 81 -26.74 11.84 38.44
CA ILE A 81 -26.43 11.23 37.13
C ILE A 81 -25.36 12.04 36.39
N GLU A 82 -25.43 13.37 36.43
CA GLU A 82 -24.43 14.24 35.79
C GLU A 82 -23.05 14.10 36.43
N ARG A 83 -22.98 14.02 37.77
CA ARG A 83 -21.73 13.74 38.48
C ARG A 83 -21.15 12.38 38.13
N THR A 84 -21.95 11.31 38.19
CA THR A 84 -21.46 9.97 37.83
C THR A 84 -21.09 9.88 36.34
N SER A 85 -21.79 10.58 35.45
CA SER A 85 -21.41 10.68 34.04
C SER A 85 -20.05 11.35 33.87
N ALA A 86 -19.77 12.41 34.63
CA ALA A 86 -18.47 13.08 34.57
C ALA A 86 -17.33 12.16 35.06
N GLU A 87 -17.53 11.42 36.15
CA GLU A 87 -16.55 10.42 36.64
C GLU A 87 -16.28 9.31 35.61
N ILE A 88 -17.32 8.85 34.92
CA ILE A 88 -17.18 7.87 33.82
C ILE A 88 -16.42 8.49 32.65
N ASP A 89 -16.75 9.73 32.26
CA ASP A 89 -16.07 10.40 31.14
C ASP A 89 -14.59 10.66 31.45
N ASP A 90 -14.23 10.95 32.70
CA ASP A 90 -12.83 11.04 33.14
C ASP A 90 -12.12 9.69 33.04
N ALA A 91 -12.75 8.59 33.45
CA ALA A 91 -12.18 7.24 33.27
C ALA A 91 -11.99 6.88 31.78
N ARG A 92 -12.89 7.36 30.91
CA ARG A 92 -12.83 7.14 29.45
C ARG A 92 -11.72 7.96 28.79
N GLN A 93 -11.34 9.11 29.34
CA GLN A 93 -10.27 9.95 28.80
C GLN A 93 -8.94 9.19 28.66
N GLY A 94 -8.66 8.22 29.55
CA GLY A 94 -7.47 7.37 29.44
C GLY A 94 -7.38 6.59 28.12
N TYR A 95 -8.51 6.21 27.52
CA TYR A 95 -8.58 5.41 26.28
C TYR A 95 -8.75 6.25 25.01
N VAL A 96 -8.95 7.56 25.13
CA VAL A 96 -9.07 8.49 23.99
C VAL A 96 -7.89 8.41 23.01
N PRO A 97 -6.62 8.26 23.45
CA PRO A 97 -5.49 8.10 22.52
C PRO A 97 -5.64 6.91 21.58
N VAL A 98 -6.19 5.77 22.05
CA VAL A 98 -6.42 4.58 21.23
C VAL A 98 -7.47 4.86 20.16
N ALA A 99 -8.56 5.53 20.54
CA ALA A 99 -9.63 5.89 19.63
C ALA A 99 -9.19 6.92 18.57
N ASN A 100 -8.43 7.94 18.97
CA ASN A 100 -7.84 8.92 18.05
C ASN A 100 -6.88 8.24 17.07
N ARG A 101 -6.03 7.34 17.57
CA ARG A 101 -5.15 6.54 16.71
C ARG A 101 -5.94 5.70 15.72
N GLY A 102 -6.96 4.97 16.18
CA GLY A 102 -7.83 4.17 15.32
C GLY A 102 -8.52 5.01 14.25
N GLN A 103 -9.00 6.21 14.60
CA GLN A 103 -9.58 7.14 13.64
C GLN A 103 -8.57 7.53 12.54
N ILE A 104 -7.35 7.92 12.92
CA ILE A 104 -6.31 8.31 11.97
C ILE A 104 -5.99 7.16 11.01
N LEU A 105 -5.83 5.96 11.54
CA LEU A 105 -5.53 4.75 10.76
C LEU A 105 -6.66 4.42 9.77
N PHE A 106 -7.92 4.53 10.20
CA PHE A 106 -9.08 4.31 9.31
C PHE A 106 -9.17 5.37 8.19
N PHE A 107 -8.88 6.64 8.49
CA PHE A 107 -8.85 7.67 7.44
C PHE A 107 -7.69 7.50 6.46
N CYS A 108 -6.53 7.01 6.91
CA CYS A 108 -5.46 6.61 6.01
C CYS A 108 -5.90 5.46 5.10
N LEU A 109 -6.58 4.47 5.67
CA LEU A 109 -7.07 3.29 4.95
C LEU A 109 -8.13 3.65 3.90
N SER A 110 -9.14 4.43 4.28
CA SER A 110 -10.19 4.88 3.35
C SER A 110 -9.64 5.76 2.22
N GLY A 111 -8.58 6.54 2.49
CA GLY A 111 -7.87 7.28 1.45
C GLY A 111 -7.26 6.37 0.37
N MET A 112 -6.86 5.14 0.69
CA MET A 112 -6.23 4.23 -0.27
C MET A 112 -7.13 3.85 -1.45
N ALA A 113 -8.46 3.95 -1.29
CA ALA A 113 -9.43 3.76 -2.37
C ALA A 113 -9.21 4.72 -3.56
N ASN A 114 -8.64 5.90 -3.31
CA ASN A 114 -8.30 6.86 -4.37
C ASN A 114 -7.01 6.51 -5.12
N VAL A 115 -6.19 5.60 -4.57
CA VAL A 115 -4.94 5.14 -5.21
C VAL A 115 -5.23 4.03 -6.22
N ASP A 116 -6.04 3.05 -5.82
CA ASP A 116 -6.48 1.95 -6.66
C ASP A 116 -7.92 1.57 -6.27
N PRO A 117 -8.84 1.37 -7.24
CA PRO A 117 -10.23 1.04 -6.95
C PRO A 117 -10.39 -0.26 -6.17
N MET A 118 -9.40 -1.17 -6.19
CA MET A 118 -9.41 -2.42 -5.43
C MET A 118 -9.11 -2.23 -3.93
N TYR A 119 -8.63 -1.06 -3.51
CA TYR A 119 -8.25 -0.77 -2.12
C TYR A 119 -9.42 -0.26 -1.28
N GLN A 120 -10.49 -1.04 -1.24
CA GLN A 120 -11.70 -0.75 -0.48
C GLN A 120 -11.75 -1.62 0.77
N TYR A 121 -12.13 -1.07 1.93
CA TYR A 121 -12.21 -1.81 3.18
C TYR A 121 -13.46 -1.36 3.95
N SER A 122 -14.25 -2.30 4.49
CA SER A 122 -15.40 -1.94 5.33
C SER A 122 -14.97 -1.45 6.71
N LEU A 123 -15.78 -0.58 7.31
CA LEU A 123 -15.64 -0.22 8.72
C LEU A 123 -15.82 -1.45 9.63
N GLU A 124 -16.72 -2.36 9.26
CA GLU A 124 -16.94 -3.60 10.01
C GLU A 124 -15.67 -4.47 10.07
N TRP A 125 -15.00 -4.66 8.93
CA TRP A 125 -13.72 -5.37 8.89
C TRP A 125 -12.66 -4.69 9.75
N PHE A 126 -12.56 -3.36 9.68
CA PHE A 126 -11.63 -2.59 10.50
C PHE A 126 -11.91 -2.74 11.99
N VAL A 127 -13.19 -2.67 12.40
CA VAL A 127 -13.61 -2.84 13.79
C VAL A 127 -13.36 -4.27 14.29
N LYS A 128 -13.63 -5.30 13.46
CA LYS A 128 -13.29 -6.69 13.79
C LYS A 128 -11.79 -6.85 14.06
N LEU A 129 -10.95 -6.24 13.23
CA LEU A 129 -9.50 -6.27 13.42
C LEU A 129 -9.06 -5.50 14.67
N PHE A 130 -9.70 -4.37 14.95
CA PHE A 130 -9.43 -3.53 16.12
C PHE A 130 -9.76 -4.27 17.43
N VAL A 131 -10.91 -4.93 17.51
CA VAL A 131 -11.30 -5.77 18.66
C VAL A 131 -10.36 -6.96 18.81
N ARG A 132 -10.03 -7.65 17.70
CA ARG A 132 -9.06 -8.75 17.71
C ARG A 132 -7.71 -8.33 18.28
N SER A 133 -7.22 -7.16 17.88
CA SER A 133 -5.96 -6.62 18.40
C SER A 133 -5.95 -6.46 19.92
N MET A 134 -7.06 -6.03 20.53
CA MET A 134 -7.15 -5.87 21.98
C MET A 134 -7.20 -7.22 22.71
N SER A 135 -7.82 -8.24 22.09
CA SER A 135 -7.90 -9.60 22.65
C SER A 135 -6.57 -10.36 22.60
N GLU A 136 -5.69 -10.03 21.65
CA GLU A 136 -4.39 -10.67 21.47
C GLU A 136 -3.28 -10.05 22.34
N THR A 137 -3.45 -8.80 22.79
CA THR A 137 -2.45 -8.10 23.63
C THR A 137 -2.60 -8.47 25.10
N GLU A 138 -1.48 -8.63 25.81
CA GLU A 138 -1.47 -8.97 27.24
C GLU A 138 -2.10 -7.85 28.10
N PRO A 139 -3.04 -8.17 29.01
CA PRO A 139 -3.64 -7.18 29.89
C PRO A 139 -2.59 -6.61 30.84
N ASN A 140 -2.64 -5.30 31.08
CA ASN A 140 -1.75 -4.59 32.00
C ASN A 140 -2.60 -3.75 32.98
N GLU A 141 -2.18 -3.67 34.24
CA GLU A 141 -2.87 -2.90 35.28
C GLU A 141 -2.68 -1.38 35.08
N ASP A 142 -1.58 -0.95 34.46
CA ASP A 142 -1.38 0.45 34.09
C ASP A 142 -2.08 0.77 32.75
N ILE A 143 -3.03 1.70 32.81
CA ILE A 143 -3.80 2.19 31.66
C ILE A 143 -2.85 2.79 30.61
N PHE A 144 -1.80 3.51 31.02
CA PHE A 144 -0.89 4.16 30.06
C PHE A 144 -0.09 3.13 29.26
N GLU A 145 0.54 2.17 29.93
CA GLU A 145 1.28 1.09 29.26
C GLU A 145 0.36 0.18 28.42
N ARG A 146 -0.85 -0.10 28.91
CA ARG A 146 -1.87 -0.85 28.16
C ARG A 146 -2.25 -0.13 26.86
N VAL A 147 -2.48 1.17 26.93
CA VAL A 147 -2.83 2.02 25.78
C VAL A 147 -1.72 2.03 24.73
N GLU A 148 -0.45 2.18 25.12
CA GLU A 148 0.68 2.12 24.19
C GLU A 148 0.81 0.74 23.53
N THR A 149 0.66 -0.34 24.32
CA THR A 149 0.74 -1.72 23.82
C THR A 149 -0.35 -2.01 22.78
N ILE A 150 -1.60 -1.59 23.05
CA ILE A 150 -2.72 -1.74 22.09
C ILE A 150 -2.44 -0.94 20.83
N ILE A 151 -1.99 0.31 20.96
CA ILE A 151 -1.68 1.18 19.81
C ILE A 151 -0.61 0.55 18.92
N ASP A 152 0.48 0.05 19.50
CA ASP A 152 1.60 -0.51 18.74
C ASP A 152 1.22 -1.83 18.06
N HIS A 153 0.55 -2.74 18.77
CA HIS A 153 0.07 -4.00 18.19
C HIS A 153 -0.95 -3.78 17.09
N PHE A 154 -1.95 -2.92 17.32
CA PHE A 154 -2.99 -2.64 16.33
C PHE A 154 -2.41 -1.98 15.07
N THR A 155 -1.51 -1.00 15.24
CA THR A 155 -0.87 -0.30 14.11
C THR A 155 -0.12 -1.29 13.22
N PHE A 156 0.61 -2.23 13.81
CA PHE A 156 1.34 -3.24 13.05
C PHE A 156 0.42 -4.30 12.42
N LEU A 157 -0.57 -4.79 13.17
CA LEU A 157 -1.54 -5.78 12.67
C LEU A 157 -2.35 -5.24 11.47
N LEU A 158 -2.80 -3.99 11.56
CA LEU A 158 -3.46 -3.30 10.45
C LEU A 158 -2.53 -3.17 9.24
N TYR A 159 -1.30 -2.69 9.47
CA TYR A 159 -0.30 -2.57 8.41
C TYR A 159 -0.06 -3.91 7.71
N GLN A 160 0.15 -4.99 8.46
CA GLN A 160 0.39 -6.32 7.90
C GLN A 160 -0.77 -6.80 7.03
N ASN A 161 -2.02 -6.68 7.52
CA ASN A 161 -3.18 -7.14 6.78
C ASN A 161 -3.47 -6.31 5.53
N VAL A 162 -3.29 -4.99 5.61
CA VAL A 162 -3.45 -4.10 4.45
C VAL A 162 -2.33 -4.35 3.44
N CYS A 163 -1.09 -4.56 3.86
CA CYS A 163 0.01 -4.86 2.95
C CYS A 163 -0.16 -6.17 2.18
N ARG A 164 -0.96 -7.14 2.65
CA ARG A 164 -1.32 -8.33 1.87
C ARG A 164 -2.15 -7.98 0.63
N SER A 165 -2.97 -6.93 0.71
CA SER A 165 -3.87 -6.49 -0.36
C SER A 165 -3.34 -5.32 -1.19
N LEU A 166 -2.17 -4.77 -0.87
CA LEU A 166 -1.52 -3.70 -1.63
C LEU A 166 -0.46 -4.26 -2.60
N PHE A 167 -0.31 -3.60 -3.75
CA PHE A 167 0.84 -3.87 -4.64
C PHE A 167 2.12 -3.34 -3.99
N GLU A 168 3.25 -3.96 -4.28
CA GLU A 168 4.56 -3.65 -3.72
C GLU A 168 4.92 -2.17 -3.88
N ARG A 169 4.57 -1.56 -5.03
CA ARG A 169 4.75 -0.12 -5.30
C ARG A 169 4.06 0.80 -4.27
N HIS A 170 2.97 0.35 -3.65
CA HIS A 170 2.17 1.17 -2.75
C HIS A 170 2.42 0.86 -1.26
N LYS A 171 3.15 -0.22 -0.93
CA LYS A 171 3.40 -0.61 0.48
C LYS A 171 4.23 0.44 1.23
N LEU A 172 5.30 0.94 0.62
CA LEU A 172 6.12 2.00 1.22
C LEU A 172 5.37 3.34 1.30
N LEU A 173 4.60 3.66 0.26
CA LEU A 173 3.74 4.83 0.25
C LEU A 173 2.77 4.81 1.44
N PHE A 174 2.13 3.67 1.67
CA PHE A 174 1.22 3.47 2.79
C PHE A 174 1.94 3.55 4.14
N ALA A 175 3.09 2.89 4.30
CA ALA A 175 3.92 2.99 5.51
C ALA A 175 4.29 4.45 5.83
N PHE A 176 4.72 5.21 4.82
CA PHE A 176 5.04 6.61 4.98
C PHE A 176 3.82 7.48 5.29
N LEU A 177 2.68 7.22 4.65
CA LEU A 177 1.42 7.92 4.94
C LEU A 177 0.99 7.72 6.40
N LEU A 178 1.04 6.49 6.89
CA LEU A 178 0.76 6.17 8.30
C LEU A 178 1.72 6.92 9.23
N CYS A 179 3.02 6.84 8.96
CA CYS A 179 4.07 7.51 9.72
C CYS A 179 3.85 9.03 9.77
N ALA A 180 3.63 9.66 8.61
CA ALA A 180 3.43 11.10 8.51
C ALA A 180 2.17 11.56 9.26
N ARG A 181 1.05 10.85 9.13
CA ARG A 181 -0.20 11.18 9.83
C ARG A 181 -0.08 11.02 11.35
N ILE A 182 0.63 9.99 11.81
CA ILE A 182 0.94 9.78 13.24
C ILE A 182 1.82 10.90 13.78
N LEU A 183 2.81 11.35 13.02
CA LEU A 183 3.72 12.42 13.43
C LEU A 183 3.07 13.81 13.40
N LEU A 184 2.12 14.04 12.48
CA LEU A 184 1.29 15.24 12.44
C LEU A 184 0.37 15.33 13.68
N ASP A 185 -0.26 14.21 14.06
CA ASP A 185 -1.10 14.12 15.26
C ASP A 185 -0.31 14.38 16.55
N LYS A 186 0.91 13.85 16.65
CA LYS A 186 1.83 14.14 17.77
C LYS A 186 2.39 15.58 17.77
N GLY A 187 2.15 16.37 16.72
CA GLY A 187 2.69 17.73 16.57
C GLY A 187 4.21 17.79 16.34
N VAL A 188 4.85 16.66 16.00
CA VAL A 188 6.29 16.59 15.71
C VAL A 188 6.59 17.24 14.36
N ILE A 189 5.71 17.01 13.38
CA ILE A 189 5.74 17.65 12.06
C ILE A 189 4.67 18.74 12.05
N ARG A 190 5.01 19.92 11.52
CA ARG A 190 4.01 20.97 11.25
C ARG A 190 3.32 20.72 9.92
N SER A 191 2.03 21.06 9.82
CA SER A 191 1.28 20.96 8.55
C SER A 191 1.96 21.69 7.39
N GLN A 192 2.63 22.83 7.67
CA GLN A 192 3.44 23.56 6.70
C GLN A 192 4.64 22.75 6.16
N GLU A 193 5.33 22.00 7.02
CA GLU A 193 6.48 21.15 6.61
C GLU A 193 6.01 19.98 5.74
N PHE A 194 4.84 19.41 6.05
CA PHE A 194 4.26 18.33 5.25
C PHE A 194 3.73 18.84 3.90
N ASN A 195 3.05 19.99 3.88
CA ASN A 195 2.59 20.62 2.64
C ASN A 195 3.76 21.03 1.74
N PHE A 196 4.87 21.50 2.32
CA PHE A 196 6.10 21.79 1.59
C PHE A 196 6.66 20.56 0.88
N LEU A 197 6.70 19.40 1.53
CA LEU A 197 7.15 18.16 0.90
C LEU A 197 6.31 17.79 -0.34
N LEU A 198 5.00 18.08 -0.30
CA LEU A 198 4.06 17.70 -1.36
C LEU A 198 4.04 18.69 -2.53
N ASN A 199 3.99 19.99 -2.23
CA ASN A 199 3.68 21.03 -3.20
C ASN A 199 4.80 22.07 -3.37
N GLY A 200 5.87 21.99 -2.57
CA GLY A 200 6.90 23.03 -2.48
C GLY A 200 6.38 24.31 -1.82
N ALA A 201 7.13 25.40 -1.97
CA ALA A 201 6.71 26.74 -1.54
C ALA A 201 6.96 27.77 -2.63
N LYS A 202 6.28 28.91 -2.55
CA LYS A 202 6.59 30.08 -3.38
C LYS A 202 7.83 30.78 -2.82
N ILE A 203 8.67 31.28 -3.72
CA ILE A 203 9.82 32.11 -3.38
C ILE A 203 9.36 33.56 -3.37
N GLU A 204 9.68 34.30 -2.30
CA GLU A 204 9.36 35.73 -2.18
C GLU A 204 10.46 36.60 -2.81
N GLU A 205 11.73 36.24 -2.62
CA GLU A 205 12.89 36.93 -3.19
C GLU A 205 13.92 35.93 -3.72
N GLU A 206 14.36 36.10 -4.97
CA GLU A 206 15.38 35.27 -5.58
C GLU A 206 16.78 35.75 -5.15
N LEU A 207 17.53 34.88 -4.46
CA LEU A 207 18.91 35.15 -4.08
C LEU A 207 19.90 34.61 -5.12
N ASP A 208 21.05 35.27 -5.25
CA ASP A 208 22.14 34.81 -6.13
C ASP A 208 22.72 33.47 -5.67
N ASN A 209 23.10 32.64 -6.63
CA ASN A 209 23.67 31.31 -6.36
C ASN A 209 25.07 31.43 -5.74
N PRO A 210 25.31 30.85 -4.54
CA PRO A 210 26.58 30.97 -3.84
C PRO A 210 27.73 30.21 -4.53
N GLU A 211 27.47 29.15 -5.30
CA GLU A 211 28.51 28.40 -6.04
C GLU A 211 27.96 27.76 -7.32
N PRO A 212 27.95 28.51 -8.44
CA PRO A 212 27.40 28.05 -9.71
C PRO A 212 28.11 26.83 -10.33
N LYS A 213 29.29 26.42 -9.83
CA LYS A 213 30.06 25.31 -10.41
C LYS A 213 29.45 23.94 -10.21
N TRP A 214 28.68 23.74 -9.14
CA TRP A 214 28.03 22.44 -8.86
C TRP A 214 26.58 22.60 -8.39
N VAL A 215 26.21 23.75 -7.81
CA VAL A 215 24.82 24.06 -7.47
C VAL A 215 24.11 24.52 -8.73
N SER A 216 23.19 23.70 -9.25
CA SER A 216 22.35 24.11 -10.38
C SER A 216 21.37 25.22 -9.97
N THR A 217 20.95 26.07 -10.91
CA THR A 217 19.95 27.12 -10.65
C THR A 217 18.67 26.54 -10.05
N ARG A 218 18.23 25.37 -10.55
CA ARG A 218 17.07 24.66 -10.03
C ARG A 218 17.25 24.25 -8.57
N MET A 219 18.39 23.64 -8.24
CA MET A 219 18.69 23.23 -6.86
C MET A 219 18.72 24.43 -5.91
N TRP A 220 19.23 25.57 -6.38
CA TRP A 220 19.26 26.79 -5.58
C TRP A 220 17.87 27.37 -5.35
N LEU A 221 17.00 27.38 -6.37
CA LEU A 221 15.60 27.77 -6.22
C LEU A 221 14.87 26.87 -5.20
N ASP A 222 15.04 25.56 -5.30
CA ASP A 222 14.44 24.59 -4.37
C ASP A 222 14.98 24.79 -2.92
N MET A 223 16.24 25.19 -2.77
CA MET A 223 16.82 25.58 -1.47
C MET A 223 16.23 26.88 -0.92
N GLN A 224 15.99 27.87 -1.77
CA GLN A 224 15.34 29.10 -1.34
C GLN A 224 13.90 28.86 -0.91
N GLN A 225 13.18 27.96 -1.60
CA GLN A 225 11.85 27.53 -1.16
C GLN A 225 11.92 26.91 0.25
N LEU A 226 12.95 26.11 0.55
CA LEU A 226 13.15 25.52 1.87
C LEU A 226 13.30 26.59 2.97
N ALA A 227 13.87 27.76 2.65
CA ALA A 227 14.05 28.86 3.59
C ALA A 227 12.72 29.48 4.05
N SER A 228 11.62 29.25 3.33
CA SER A 228 10.27 29.66 3.76
C SER A 228 9.81 28.95 5.04
N LEU A 229 10.39 27.78 5.34
CA LEU A 229 10.09 27.04 6.57
C LEU A 229 10.87 27.62 7.75
N PRO A 230 10.21 28.03 8.86
CA PRO A 230 10.90 28.60 10.03
C PRO A 230 11.96 27.68 10.63
N THR A 231 11.79 26.36 10.50
CA THR A 231 12.73 25.34 10.99
C THR A 231 13.97 25.16 10.13
N MET A 232 13.91 25.55 8.85
CA MET A 232 14.98 25.37 7.88
C MET A 232 15.59 26.68 7.40
N HIS A 233 15.01 27.82 7.75
CA HIS A 233 15.52 29.15 7.40
C HIS A 233 17.01 29.33 7.78
N GLN A 234 17.37 29.00 9.03
CA GLN A 234 18.76 29.10 9.49
C GLN A 234 19.70 28.16 8.73
N PHE A 235 19.22 26.98 8.34
CA PHE A 235 20.02 26.01 7.59
C PHE A 235 20.42 26.55 6.20
N VAL A 236 19.50 27.22 5.50
CA VAL A 236 19.77 27.78 4.16
C VAL A 236 20.75 28.95 4.26
N ILE A 237 20.66 29.77 5.31
CA ILE A 237 21.62 30.85 5.58
C ILE A 237 23.02 30.29 5.88
N ASP A 238 23.11 29.17 6.60
CA ASP A 238 24.39 28.54 6.96
C ASP A 238 24.99 27.70 5.82
N PHE A 239 24.22 27.39 4.76
CA PHE A 239 24.64 26.54 3.65
C PHE A 239 25.91 27.02 2.93
N PRO A 240 26.08 28.33 2.58
CA PRO A 240 27.32 28.82 1.95
C PRO A 240 28.56 28.59 2.81
N ASN A 241 28.43 28.65 4.14
CA ASN A 241 29.55 28.43 5.07
C ASN A 241 29.99 26.95 5.12
N GLN A 242 29.11 26.02 4.73
CA GLN A 242 29.35 24.57 4.78
C GLN A 242 29.40 23.92 3.39
N ILE A 243 29.58 24.70 2.33
CA ILE A 243 29.43 24.25 0.94
C ILE A 243 30.35 23.08 0.56
N LYS A 244 31.55 23.01 1.14
CA LYS A 244 32.50 21.91 0.92
C LYS A 244 31.98 20.58 1.45
N PHE A 245 31.32 20.60 2.62
CA PHE A 245 30.71 19.41 3.20
C PHE A 245 29.54 18.94 2.33
N PHE A 246 28.63 19.85 1.95
CA PHE A 246 27.48 19.50 1.12
C PHE A 246 27.88 19.02 -0.27
N LYS A 247 28.99 19.50 -0.84
CA LYS A 247 29.57 18.93 -2.05
C LYS A 247 30.03 17.48 -1.84
N SER A 248 30.78 17.21 -0.77
CA SER A 248 31.20 15.83 -0.45
C SER A 248 30.03 14.90 -0.13
N TYR A 249 28.95 15.44 0.43
CA TYR A 249 27.70 14.74 0.69
C TYR A 249 26.97 14.42 -0.63
N TYR A 250 26.85 15.41 -1.52
CA TYR A 250 26.22 15.26 -2.83
C TYR A 250 26.95 14.24 -3.73
N ASP A 251 28.29 14.25 -3.72
CA ASP A 251 29.12 13.35 -4.54
C ASP A 251 29.19 11.92 -3.97
N ALA A 252 28.71 11.67 -2.74
CA ALA A 252 28.81 10.38 -2.10
C ALA A 252 27.77 9.37 -2.59
N TRP A 253 28.20 8.12 -2.80
CA TRP A 253 27.30 7.01 -3.15
C TRP A 253 26.33 6.64 -2.02
N ASN A 254 26.78 6.82 -0.78
CA ASN A 254 26.01 6.53 0.45
C ASN A 254 26.13 7.70 1.43
N PRO A 255 25.48 8.84 1.14
CA PRO A 255 25.59 10.07 1.93
C PRO A 255 25.03 9.91 3.35
N HIS A 256 24.08 8.98 3.55
CA HIS A 256 23.42 8.70 4.82
C HIS A 256 24.37 8.15 5.88
N ASN A 257 25.48 7.52 5.47
CA ASN A 257 26.51 7.03 6.37
C ASN A 257 27.47 8.16 6.82
N ILE A 258 27.37 9.34 6.20
CA ILE A 258 28.21 10.49 6.52
C ILE A 258 27.57 11.23 7.70
N CYS A 259 28.33 11.39 8.79
CA CYS A 259 27.87 12.13 9.95
C CYS A 259 27.66 13.61 9.59
N VAL A 260 26.43 14.08 9.74
CA VAL A 260 26.04 15.46 9.40
C VAL A 260 26.49 16.42 10.51
N PRO A 261 27.02 17.63 10.20
CA PRO A 261 27.45 18.63 11.19
C PRO A 261 26.37 18.98 12.23
N CYS A 262 26.77 19.55 13.37
CA CYS A 262 25.85 19.92 14.46
C CYS A 262 24.70 20.86 14.03
N SER A 263 24.95 21.80 13.12
CA SER A 263 23.94 22.68 12.51
C SER A 263 22.89 21.92 11.68
N ALA A 264 23.24 20.73 11.21
CA ALA A 264 22.43 19.89 10.35
C ALA A 264 21.80 18.69 11.11
N ARG A 265 21.91 18.66 12.45
CA ARG A 265 21.17 17.70 13.30
C ARG A 265 19.64 17.90 13.22
N LEU A 266 19.21 19.08 12.80
CA LEU A 266 17.81 19.43 12.46
C LEU A 266 17.22 18.54 11.34
N LEU A 267 18.07 17.85 10.56
CA LEU A 267 17.71 16.96 9.46
C LEU A 267 17.44 15.51 9.91
N ARG A 268 17.29 15.21 11.20
CA ARG A 268 16.92 13.87 11.66
C ARG A 268 15.40 13.65 11.58
N GLY A 269 14.98 12.41 11.29
CA GLY A 269 13.56 12.05 11.14
C GLY A 269 12.94 12.62 9.87
N PHE A 270 11.69 13.09 9.95
CA PHE A 270 10.94 13.63 8.81
C PHE A 270 11.65 14.79 8.10
N ARG A 271 12.32 15.67 8.84
CA ARG A 271 13.05 16.80 8.25
C ARG A 271 14.21 16.39 7.34
N GLY A 272 14.74 15.18 7.55
CA GLY A 272 15.73 14.55 6.67
C GLY A 272 15.17 14.13 5.31
N THR A 273 13.84 14.04 5.15
CA THR A 273 13.24 13.81 3.83
C THR A 273 13.10 15.10 3.01
N LEU A 274 13.13 16.26 3.66
CA LEU A 274 12.98 17.57 3.00
C LEU A 274 14.23 17.98 2.24
N LEU A 275 15.43 17.75 2.80
CA LEU A 275 16.70 18.17 2.17
C LEU A 275 17.03 17.42 0.86
N PRO A 276 16.89 16.07 0.77
CA PRO A 276 17.01 15.36 -0.49
C PRO A 276 16.00 15.85 -1.53
N SER A 277 14.79 16.22 -1.08
CA SER A 277 13.73 16.74 -1.95
C SER A 277 14.16 18.05 -2.61
N THR A 278 14.92 18.91 -1.91
CA THR A 278 15.36 20.23 -2.40
C THR A 278 16.73 20.25 -3.07
N MET A 279 17.66 19.38 -2.66
CA MET A 279 18.97 19.29 -3.33
C MET A 279 18.88 18.71 -4.74
N GLY A 280 17.76 18.07 -5.10
CA GLY A 280 17.60 17.46 -6.43
C GLY A 280 18.67 16.42 -6.78
N SER A 281 19.49 16.02 -5.81
CA SER A 281 20.53 14.99 -5.93
C SER A 281 19.81 13.69 -6.21
N ALA A 282 19.84 13.29 -7.46
CA ALA A 282 19.03 12.19 -7.93
C ALA A 282 19.52 10.82 -7.36
N ILE A 283 20.67 10.79 -6.68
CA ILE A 283 21.16 9.70 -5.80
C ILE A 283 20.31 9.57 -4.51
N HIS A 284 19.67 10.66 -4.07
CA HIS A 284 18.97 10.78 -2.79
C HIS A 284 17.44 10.86 -2.94
N TRP A 285 16.94 11.19 -4.15
CA TRP A 285 15.53 11.05 -4.53
C TRP A 285 15.21 9.56 -4.73
N GLY A 286 14.66 8.91 -3.70
CA GLY A 286 14.26 7.52 -3.76
C GLY A 286 13.44 7.10 -2.54
N SER A 287 13.09 5.83 -2.46
CA SER A 287 12.41 5.24 -1.30
C SER A 287 13.15 5.37 0.04
N LYS A 288 14.46 5.64 0.04
CA LYS A 288 15.34 5.45 1.20
C LYS A 288 15.11 6.45 2.35
N PRO A 289 15.01 7.78 2.13
CA PRO A 289 14.69 8.72 3.21
C PRO A 289 13.32 8.42 3.86
N TRP A 290 12.36 7.94 3.05
CA TRP A 290 11.04 7.57 3.55
C TRP A 290 11.11 6.31 4.42
N ARG A 291 11.91 5.32 4.01
CA ARG A 291 12.22 4.12 4.81
C ARG A 291 12.90 4.49 6.13
N GLU A 292 13.90 5.35 6.11
CA GLU A 292 14.60 5.82 7.32
C GLU A 292 13.66 6.58 8.27
N CYS A 293 12.76 7.42 7.73
CA CYS A 293 11.74 8.10 8.52
C CYS A 293 10.76 7.12 9.17
N CYS A 294 10.33 6.09 8.44
CA CYS A 294 9.45 5.03 8.96
C CYS A 294 10.17 4.19 10.02
N ASP A 295 11.42 3.77 9.77
CA ASP A 295 12.23 2.98 10.69
C ASP A 295 12.48 3.74 12.00
N ALA A 296 12.85 5.02 11.92
CA ALA A 296 13.08 5.85 13.11
C ALA A 296 11.82 6.13 13.94
N SER A 297 10.62 6.09 13.34
CA SER A 297 9.37 6.50 14.01
C SER A 297 8.47 5.34 14.40
N LEU A 298 8.38 4.30 13.56
CA LEU A 298 7.51 3.12 13.72
C LEU A 298 8.32 1.82 13.88
N GLY A 299 9.58 1.80 13.44
CA GLY A 299 10.48 0.65 13.49
C GLY A 299 10.63 -0.12 12.17
N ALA A 300 11.73 -0.85 12.05
CA ALA A 300 12.12 -1.60 10.85
C ALA A 300 11.05 -2.56 10.31
N ARG A 301 10.20 -3.11 11.18
CA ARG A 301 9.11 -4.04 10.84
C ARG A 301 8.10 -3.47 9.82
N PHE A 302 7.97 -2.14 9.72
CA PHE A 302 7.08 -1.45 8.76
C PHE A 302 7.71 -1.20 7.38
N VAL A 303 8.98 -1.55 7.21
CA VAL A 303 9.75 -1.35 5.99
C VAL A 303 10.19 -2.67 5.37
N GLU A 304 10.37 -3.70 6.20
CA GLU A 304 10.77 -5.02 5.74
C GLU A 304 9.68 -5.70 4.90
N PRO A 305 10.04 -6.30 3.74
CA PRO A 305 9.07 -6.96 2.88
C PRO A 305 8.49 -8.20 3.58
N GLN A 306 7.17 -8.19 3.78
CA GLN A 306 6.46 -9.32 4.36
C GLN A 306 6.12 -10.36 3.29
N PRO A 307 6.42 -11.65 3.50
CA PRO A 307 6.03 -12.69 2.57
C PRO A 307 4.50 -12.81 2.51
N ALA A 308 3.97 -12.93 1.30
CA ALA A 308 2.54 -13.14 1.10
C ALA A 308 2.22 -14.63 1.40
N ASP A 309 1.54 -14.90 2.52
CA ASP A 309 1.20 -16.25 2.95
C ASP A 309 -0.28 -16.58 2.69
N LEU A 310 -0.52 -17.41 1.68
CA LEU A 310 -1.85 -17.91 1.34
C LEU A 310 -2.47 -18.76 2.46
N ALA A 311 -1.65 -19.49 3.23
CA ALA A 311 -2.15 -20.32 4.32
C ALA A 311 -2.68 -19.48 5.48
N ALA A 312 -1.98 -18.39 5.82
CA ALA A 312 -2.45 -17.42 6.81
C ALA A 312 -3.76 -16.75 6.38
N LEU A 313 -3.86 -16.33 5.11
CA LEU A 313 -5.09 -15.74 4.57
C LEU A 313 -6.27 -16.73 4.61
N TYR A 314 -6.02 -17.99 4.24
CA TYR A 314 -7.04 -19.03 4.29
C TYR A 314 -7.51 -19.30 5.73
N ALA A 315 -6.60 -19.33 6.70
CA ALA A 315 -6.95 -19.54 8.11
C ALA A 315 -7.83 -18.42 8.68
N GLU A 316 -7.68 -17.20 8.17
CA GLU A 316 -8.50 -16.04 8.55
C GLU A 316 -9.81 -15.94 7.76
N SER A 317 -9.91 -16.64 6.62
CA SER A 317 -11.05 -16.57 5.71
C SER A 317 -12.29 -17.29 6.23
N ASP A 318 -13.46 -16.75 5.87
CA ASP A 318 -14.76 -17.31 6.19
C ASP A 318 -15.50 -17.79 4.91
N PRO A 319 -16.59 -18.59 5.03
CA PRO A 319 -17.38 -19.02 3.87
C PRO A 319 -18.35 -17.96 3.34
N LEU A 320 -18.50 -16.82 4.02
CA LEU A 320 -19.47 -15.77 3.69
C LEU A 320 -18.86 -14.68 2.79
N ALA A 321 -17.55 -14.51 2.87
CA ALA A 321 -16.79 -13.51 2.14
C ALA A 321 -15.82 -14.19 1.16
N PRO A 322 -15.71 -13.69 -0.08
CA PRO A 322 -14.81 -14.25 -1.06
C PRO A 322 -13.35 -13.91 -0.73
N ILE A 323 -12.45 -14.77 -1.22
CA ILE A 323 -11.01 -14.49 -1.30
C ILE A 323 -10.69 -13.99 -2.71
N ILE A 324 -10.13 -12.80 -2.81
CA ILE A 324 -9.92 -12.05 -4.04
C ILE A 324 -8.42 -11.92 -4.31
N PHE A 325 -7.97 -12.54 -5.40
CA PHE A 325 -6.63 -12.30 -5.95
C PHE A 325 -6.65 -11.11 -6.89
N VAL A 326 -5.97 -10.04 -6.46
CA VAL A 326 -5.75 -8.85 -7.27
C VAL A 326 -4.46 -9.07 -8.06
N LEU A 327 -4.61 -9.30 -9.36
CA LEU A 327 -3.51 -9.70 -10.23
C LEU A 327 -2.80 -8.49 -10.80
N SER A 328 -1.47 -8.52 -10.80
CA SER A 328 -0.74 -7.71 -11.76
C SER A 328 -0.80 -8.36 -13.14
N THR A 329 -0.64 -7.54 -14.17
CA THR A 329 -0.73 -7.96 -15.57
C THR A 329 0.29 -9.06 -15.87
N GLY A 330 -0.17 -10.17 -16.46
CA GLY A 330 0.68 -11.31 -16.82
C GLY A 330 0.91 -12.33 -15.69
N THR A 331 0.24 -12.22 -14.55
CA THR A 331 0.26 -13.25 -13.49
C THR A 331 -1.00 -14.09 -13.48
N ASP A 332 -0.87 -15.38 -13.15
CA ASP A 332 -1.99 -16.30 -12.98
C ASP A 332 -1.75 -17.21 -11.76
N PRO A 333 -2.55 -17.09 -10.68
CA PRO A 333 -2.42 -17.90 -9.48
C PRO A 333 -3.11 -19.28 -9.60
N ALA A 334 -3.77 -19.61 -10.71
CA ALA A 334 -4.58 -20.82 -10.82
C ALA A 334 -3.81 -22.10 -10.48
N ALA A 335 -2.59 -22.25 -10.99
CA ALA A 335 -1.76 -23.42 -10.75
C ALA A 335 -1.32 -23.52 -9.27
N ASP A 336 -0.98 -22.38 -8.66
CA ASP A 336 -0.54 -22.33 -7.26
C ASP A 336 -1.72 -22.57 -6.30
N LEU A 337 -2.91 -22.04 -6.63
CA LEU A 337 -4.15 -22.30 -5.90
C LEU A 337 -4.55 -23.77 -5.97
N LEU A 338 -4.43 -24.43 -7.13
CA LEU A 338 -4.73 -25.85 -7.27
C LEU A 338 -3.79 -26.71 -6.41
N LYS A 339 -2.48 -26.43 -6.44
CA LYS A 339 -1.50 -27.09 -5.56
C LYS A 339 -1.83 -26.87 -4.07
N PHE A 340 -2.30 -25.68 -3.72
CA PHE A 340 -2.75 -25.37 -2.36
C PHE A 340 -4.03 -26.14 -1.99
N ALA A 341 -5.00 -26.25 -2.89
CA ALA A 341 -6.20 -27.04 -2.70
C ALA A 341 -5.87 -28.53 -2.50
N ASP A 342 -4.93 -29.08 -3.26
CA ASP A 342 -4.43 -30.45 -3.07
C ASP A 342 -3.81 -30.65 -1.68
N LYS A 343 -2.98 -29.69 -1.23
CA LYS A 343 -2.39 -29.71 0.12
C LYS A 343 -3.44 -29.69 1.22
N MET A 344 -4.54 -28.96 1.01
CA MET A 344 -5.68 -28.88 1.93
C MET A 344 -6.71 -30.01 1.74
N LYS A 345 -6.41 -31.01 0.90
CA LYS A 345 -7.31 -32.13 0.56
C LYS A 345 -8.63 -31.71 -0.08
N MET A 346 -8.66 -30.54 -0.70
CA MET A 346 -9.81 -29.95 -1.40
C MET A 346 -9.72 -30.07 -2.93
N GLY A 347 -8.61 -30.56 -3.50
CA GLY A 347 -8.41 -30.63 -4.95
C GLY A 347 -9.49 -31.41 -5.72
N LYS A 348 -10.09 -32.46 -5.13
CA LYS A 348 -11.22 -33.18 -5.74
C LYS A 348 -12.55 -32.42 -5.71
N ARG A 349 -12.67 -31.46 -4.79
CA ARG A 349 -13.82 -30.57 -4.60
C ARG A 349 -13.49 -29.15 -5.07
N PHE A 350 -12.53 -29.01 -5.98
CA PHE A 350 -12.12 -27.73 -6.55
C PHE A 350 -12.72 -27.60 -7.95
N GLU A 351 -13.61 -26.63 -8.11
CA GLU A 351 -14.27 -26.31 -9.37
C GLU A 351 -13.81 -24.92 -9.82
N SER A 352 -13.39 -24.80 -11.08
CA SER A 352 -12.93 -23.53 -11.64
C SER A 352 -13.67 -23.20 -12.94
N ILE A 353 -13.89 -21.90 -13.15
CA ILE A 353 -14.50 -21.37 -14.37
C ILE A 353 -13.87 -20.01 -14.70
N SER A 354 -13.51 -19.82 -15.96
CA SER A 354 -13.05 -18.54 -16.46
C SER A 354 -14.25 -17.73 -16.93
N LEU A 355 -14.49 -16.58 -16.29
CA LEU A 355 -15.64 -15.74 -16.60
C LEU A 355 -15.44 -15.05 -17.95
N GLY A 356 -16.46 -15.17 -18.78
CA GLY A 356 -16.57 -14.57 -20.09
C GLY A 356 -18.04 -14.51 -20.52
N GLN A 357 -18.28 -14.18 -21.78
CA GLN A 357 -19.65 -14.03 -22.29
C GLN A 357 -20.45 -15.32 -22.12
N GLY A 358 -21.58 -15.25 -21.40
CA GLY A 358 -22.52 -16.37 -21.20
C GLY A 358 -22.17 -17.35 -20.07
N GLN A 359 -21.09 -17.15 -19.31
CA GLN A 359 -20.68 -18.07 -18.24
C GLN A 359 -21.38 -17.83 -16.89
N GLY A 360 -22.08 -16.69 -16.71
CA GLY A 360 -22.73 -16.31 -15.45
C GLY A 360 -23.67 -17.38 -14.86
N PRO A 361 -24.64 -17.92 -15.62
CA PRO A 361 -25.56 -18.94 -15.08
C PRO A 361 -24.88 -20.23 -14.61
N ILE A 362 -23.76 -20.60 -15.25
CA ILE A 362 -22.98 -21.78 -14.87
C ILE A 362 -22.23 -21.50 -13.55
N ALA A 363 -21.66 -20.30 -13.43
CA ALA A 363 -21.02 -19.85 -12.20
C ALA A 363 -22.00 -19.82 -11.02
N GLU A 364 -23.24 -19.38 -11.22
CA GLU A 364 -24.30 -19.40 -10.19
C GLU A 364 -24.65 -20.82 -9.74
N ALA A 365 -24.80 -21.76 -10.68
CA ALA A 365 -25.08 -23.16 -10.36
C ALA A 365 -23.92 -23.78 -9.57
N MET A 366 -22.68 -23.53 -10.00
CA MET A 366 -21.46 -23.98 -9.33
C MET A 366 -21.37 -23.43 -7.90
N MET A 367 -21.70 -22.14 -7.70
CA MET A 367 -21.72 -21.52 -6.38
C MET A 367 -22.76 -22.17 -5.45
N ARG A 368 -23.98 -22.43 -5.94
CA ARG A 368 -25.03 -23.09 -5.14
C ARG A 368 -24.61 -24.49 -4.69
N VAL A 369 -24.11 -25.30 -5.62
CA VAL A 369 -23.57 -26.64 -5.30
C VAL A 369 -22.40 -26.53 -4.32
N GLY A 370 -21.53 -25.54 -4.49
CA GLY A 370 -20.44 -25.28 -3.57
C GLY A 370 -20.90 -24.95 -2.15
N CYS A 371 -21.92 -24.10 -2.01
CA CYS A 371 -22.48 -23.75 -0.70
C CYS A 371 -23.07 -24.96 0.03
N ASP A 372 -23.72 -25.88 -0.70
CA ASP A 372 -24.35 -27.08 -0.13
C ASP A 372 -23.34 -28.17 0.26
N PHE A 373 -22.35 -28.44 -0.60
CA PHE A 373 -21.39 -29.56 -0.43
C PHE A 373 -20.01 -29.16 0.10
N GLY A 374 -19.77 -27.86 0.27
CA GLY A 374 -18.49 -27.32 0.74
C GLY A 374 -17.39 -27.35 -0.31
N ASN A 375 -17.72 -27.21 -1.59
CA ASN A 375 -16.72 -27.18 -2.67
C ASN A 375 -15.99 -25.83 -2.69
N TRP A 376 -14.75 -25.82 -3.20
CA TRP A 376 -14.04 -24.59 -3.51
C TRP A 376 -14.38 -24.18 -4.93
N VAL A 377 -14.87 -22.96 -5.08
CA VAL A 377 -15.31 -22.42 -6.36
C VAL A 377 -14.36 -21.30 -6.76
N PHE A 378 -13.76 -21.39 -7.94
CA PHE A 378 -12.76 -20.46 -8.44
C PHE A 378 -13.20 -19.76 -9.72
N PHE A 379 -13.51 -18.47 -9.61
CA PHE A 379 -13.87 -17.61 -10.74
C PHE A 379 -12.66 -16.82 -11.21
N GLN A 380 -12.23 -17.09 -12.45
CA GLN A 380 -11.10 -16.40 -13.05
C GLN A 380 -11.58 -15.23 -13.91
N ASN A 381 -10.75 -14.19 -13.99
CA ASN A 381 -10.92 -13.05 -14.90
C ASN A 381 -12.24 -12.28 -14.71
N CYS A 382 -12.62 -12.01 -13.45
CA CYS A 382 -13.84 -11.30 -13.10
C CYS A 382 -13.98 -9.93 -13.78
N HIS A 383 -12.87 -9.21 -13.99
CA HIS A 383 -12.83 -7.95 -14.75
C HIS A 383 -13.37 -8.04 -16.19
N LEU A 384 -13.39 -9.23 -16.80
CA LEU A 384 -13.91 -9.43 -18.16
C LEU A 384 -15.43 -9.57 -18.22
N SER A 385 -16.11 -9.71 -17.07
CA SER A 385 -17.58 -9.89 -16.99
C SER A 385 -18.27 -8.83 -16.13
N PRO A 386 -18.07 -7.53 -16.37
CA PRO A 386 -18.57 -6.46 -15.50
C PRO A 386 -20.11 -6.43 -15.38
N SER A 387 -20.84 -6.89 -16.39
CA SER A 387 -22.31 -6.94 -16.37
C SER A 387 -22.89 -7.97 -15.40
N TRP A 388 -22.15 -9.04 -15.09
CA TRP A 388 -22.61 -10.10 -14.20
C TRP A 388 -22.11 -9.92 -12.76
N MET A 389 -21.06 -9.14 -12.54
CA MET A 389 -20.50 -8.91 -11.20
C MET A 389 -21.51 -8.39 -10.16
N PRO A 390 -22.48 -7.51 -10.48
CA PRO A 390 -23.53 -7.13 -9.51
C PRO A 390 -24.45 -8.29 -9.10
N VAL A 391 -24.63 -9.28 -9.99
CA VAL A 391 -25.40 -10.49 -9.66
C VAL A 391 -24.60 -11.37 -8.70
N LEU A 392 -23.28 -11.48 -8.91
CA LEU A 392 -22.40 -12.16 -7.96
C LEU A 392 -22.41 -11.50 -6.58
N GLU A 393 -22.36 -10.17 -6.52
CA GLU A 393 -22.48 -9.39 -5.27
C GLU A 393 -23.75 -9.76 -4.51
N LEU A 394 -24.90 -9.73 -5.17
CA LEU A 394 -26.18 -10.12 -4.58
C LEU A 394 -26.18 -11.58 -4.09
N ASN A 395 -25.62 -12.51 -4.87
CA ASN A 395 -25.57 -13.92 -4.51
C ASN A 395 -24.71 -14.18 -3.28
N VAL A 396 -23.60 -13.43 -3.12
CA VAL A 396 -22.73 -13.53 -1.94
C VAL A 396 -23.41 -12.96 -0.70
N GLU A 397 -24.10 -11.82 -0.82
CA GLU A 397 -24.86 -11.23 0.29
C GLU A 397 -26.02 -12.12 0.76
N GLN A 398 -26.59 -12.94 -0.13
CA GLN A 398 -27.67 -13.87 0.18
C GLN A 398 -27.21 -15.17 0.85
N ILE A 399 -25.90 -15.41 1.01
CA ILE A 399 -25.39 -16.60 1.69
C ILE A 399 -25.79 -16.54 3.17
N LEU A 400 -26.63 -17.49 3.58
CA LEU A 400 -27.07 -17.60 4.97
C LEU A 400 -26.02 -18.34 5.81
N PRO A 401 -25.53 -17.76 6.92
CA PRO A 401 -24.53 -18.39 7.81
C PRO A 401 -24.96 -19.76 8.37
N GLU A 402 -26.27 -19.98 8.51
CA GLU A 402 -26.83 -21.22 9.07
C GLU A 402 -26.86 -22.37 8.06
N VAL A 403 -26.88 -22.06 6.76
CA VAL A 403 -27.08 -23.04 5.68
C VAL A 403 -25.76 -23.39 5.01
N VAL A 404 -24.84 -22.43 4.88
CA VAL A 404 -23.59 -22.61 4.13
C VAL A 404 -22.66 -23.64 4.80
N HIS A 405 -22.09 -24.51 3.99
CA HIS A 405 -21.10 -25.48 4.46
C HIS A 405 -19.81 -24.78 4.91
N LYS A 406 -19.26 -25.15 6.08
CA LYS A 406 -18.08 -24.48 6.69
C LYS A 406 -16.81 -24.52 5.82
N ASP A 407 -16.62 -25.59 5.04
CA ASP A 407 -15.48 -25.74 4.12
C ASP A 407 -15.60 -24.94 2.81
N PHE A 408 -16.80 -24.41 2.49
CA PHE A 408 -17.02 -23.66 1.25
C PHE A 408 -16.10 -22.44 1.19
N ARG A 409 -15.44 -22.23 0.06
CA ARG A 409 -14.67 -21.01 -0.20
C ARG A 409 -14.86 -20.56 -1.64
N LEU A 410 -15.15 -19.28 -1.78
CA LEU A 410 -15.26 -18.59 -3.06
C LEU A 410 -13.96 -17.84 -3.34
N TRP A 411 -13.31 -18.18 -4.45
CA TRP A 411 -12.05 -17.59 -4.90
C TRP A 411 -12.29 -16.79 -6.18
N LEU A 412 -11.84 -15.54 -6.22
CA LEU A 412 -12.01 -14.63 -7.36
C LEU A 412 -10.65 -14.16 -7.86
N THR A 413 -10.44 -14.05 -9.18
CA THR A 413 -9.29 -13.32 -9.73
C THR A 413 -9.72 -12.15 -10.57
N SER A 414 -9.02 -11.03 -10.41
CA SER A 414 -9.24 -9.84 -11.22
C SER A 414 -7.98 -9.00 -11.33
N THR A 415 -7.74 -8.41 -12.50
CA THR A 415 -6.91 -7.22 -12.58
C THR A 415 -7.68 -6.03 -11.98
N PRO A 416 -6.99 -4.97 -11.51
CA PRO A 416 -7.64 -3.75 -11.03
C PRO A 416 -8.66 -3.22 -12.04
N SER A 417 -9.91 -3.07 -11.59
CA SER A 417 -11.03 -2.65 -12.41
C SER A 417 -11.98 -1.79 -11.60
N PRO A 418 -12.38 -0.60 -12.10
CA PRO A 418 -13.33 0.27 -11.42
C PRO A 418 -14.76 -0.30 -11.43
N PHE A 419 -15.04 -1.31 -12.25
CA PHE A 419 -16.35 -1.96 -12.34
C PHE A 419 -16.50 -3.14 -11.37
N PHE A 420 -15.46 -3.47 -10.60
CA PHE A 420 -15.55 -4.53 -9.62
C PHE A 420 -16.43 -4.06 -8.45
N PRO A 421 -17.42 -4.85 -7.98
CA PRO A 421 -18.37 -4.41 -6.96
C PRO A 421 -17.69 -4.03 -5.65
N VAL A 422 -18.10 -2.88 -5.12
CA VAL A 422 -17.47 -2.31 -3.92
C VAL A 422 -17.79 -3.15 -2.68
N ALA A 423 -19.00 -3.72 -2.54
CA ALA A 423 -19.32 -4.51 -1.34
C ALA A 423 -18.48 -5.79 -1.28
N LEU A 424 -18.24 -6.44 -2.43
CA LEU A 424 -17.34 -7.60 -2.51
C LEU A 424 -15.91 -7.25 -2.10
N LEU A 425 -15.40 -6.07 -2.47
CA LEU A 425 -14.05 -5.64 -2.07
C LEU A 425 -13.99 -5.23 -0.60
N GLN A 426 -15.03 -4.58 -0.09
CA GLN A 426 -15.09 -4.11 1.29
C GLN A 426 -15.12 -5.27 2.28
N ASN A 427 -15.86 -6.34 1.96
CA ASN A 427 -16.05 -7.50 2.83
C ASN A 427 -15.11 -8.67 2.51
N GLY A 428 -14.62 -8.78 1.27
CA GLY A 428 -13.74 -9.85 0.82
C GLY A 428 -12.32 -9.79 1.40
N TYR A 429 -11.69 -10.96 1.47
CA TYR A 429 -10.28 -11.11 1.81
C TYR A 429 -9.43 -10.89 0.56
N LYS A 430 -8.50 -9.93 0.57
CA LYS A 430 -7.73 -9.56 -0.64
C LYS A 430 -6.28 -9.96 -0.52
N MET A 431 -5.70 -10.42 -1.61
CA MET A 431 -4.27 -10.68 -1.74
C MET A 431 -3.78 -10.26 -3.12
N THR A 432 -2.71 -9.48 -3.18
CA THR A 432 -2.06 -9.16 -4.44
C THR A 432 -1.17 -10.29 -4.90
N VAL A 433 -1.24 -10.59 -6.19
CA VAL A 433 -0.36 -11.56 -6.86
C VAL A 433 0.42 -10.80 -7.92
N GLU A 434 1.72 -10.65 -7.70
CA GLU A 434 2.62 -9.96 -8.62
C GLU A 434 3.97 -10.68 -8.73
N PRO A 435 4.73 -10.49 -9.82
CA PRO A 435 6.09 -10.98 -9.92
C PRO A 435 6.92 -10.38 -8.78
N PRO A 436 7.78 -11.18 -8.12
CA PRO A 436 8.59 -10.67 -7.04
C PRO A 436 9.58 -9.62 -7.57
N ARG A 437 9.80 -8.56 -6.78
CA ARG A 437 10.76 -7.51 -7.13
C ARG A 437 12.20 -7.93 -6.79
N GLY A 438 13.11 -7.61 -7.70
CA GLY A 438 14.54 -7.88 -7.59
C GLY A 438 14.92 -9.25 -8.13
N ILE A 439 16.16 -9.35 -8.62
CA ILE A 439 16.66 -10.57 -9.27
C ILE A 439 16.71 -11.73 -8.30
N LYS A 440 17.17 -11.49 -7.07
CA LYS A 440 17.20 -12.48 -5.98
C LYS A 440 15.86 -13.20 -5.81
N ALA A 441 14.76 -12.44 -5.72
CA ALA A 441 13.46 -13.01 -5.44
C ALA A 441 12.88 -13.75 -6.65
N ASN A 442 13.13 -13.24 -7.88
CA ASN A 442 12.81 -13.95 -9.12
C ASN A 442 13.56 -15.29 -9.24
N LEU A 443 14.86 -15.31 -8.93
CA LEU A 443 15.66 -16.54 -8.93
C LEU A 443 15.16 -17.54 -7.88
N LEU A 444 14.84 -17.10 -6.66
CA LEU A 444 14.28 -17.98 -5.63
C LEU A 444 12.96 -18.59 -6.10
N LYS A 445 12.07 -17.79 -6.67
CA LYS A 445 10.80 -18.28 -7.21
C LYS A 445 11.03 -19.33 -8.29
N ALA A 446 11.96 -19.10 -9.21
CA ALA A 446 12.27 -20.06 -10.26
C ALA A 446 12.82 -21.39 -9.72
N TYR A 447 13.77 -21.31 -8.78
CA TYR A 447 14.39 -22.49 -8.17
C TYR A 447 13.47 -23.26 -7.21
N MET A 448 12.45 -22.61 -6.64
CA MET A 448 11.45 -23.25 -5.78
C MET A 448 10.28 -23.86 -6.55
N ASN A 449 9.88 -23.25 -7.68
CA ASN A 449 8.61 -23.60 -8.33
C ASN A 449 8.75 -24.27 -9.70
N GLN A 450 9.81 -23.98 -10.46
CA GLN A 450 9.96 -24.39 -11.87
C GLN A 450 11.12 -25.36 -12.07
N VAL A 451 12.27 -25.12 -11.43
CA VAL A 451 13.45 -26.00 -11.50
C VAL A 451 13.18 -27.40 -10.91
N PRO A 452 12.40 -27.57 -9.82
CA PRO A 452 12.14 -28.91 -9.26
C PRO A 452 11.44 -29.87 -10.23
N ASP A 453 10.73 -29.37 -11.25
CA ASP A 453 10.12 -30.20 -12.29
C ASP A 453 11.18 -31.02 -13.08
N PHE A 454 12.45 -30.62 -13.02
CA PHE A 454 13.58 -31.27 -13.69
C PHE A 454 14.57 -31.91 -12.72
N ILE A 455 14.19 -32.12 -11.46
CA ILE A 455 15.09 -32.64 -10.41
C ILE A 455 15.71 -34.00 -10.76
N ASP A 456 14.96 -34.85 -11.46
CA ASP A 456 15.43 -36.18 -11.86
C ASP A 456 16.60 -36.08 -12.85
N TYR A 457 16.50 -35.19 -13.84
CA TYR A 457 17.59 -34.94 -14.78
C TYR A 457 18.74 -34.17 -14.11
N PHE A 458 18.42 -33.21 -13.24
CA PHE A 458 19.41 -32.41 -12.51
C PHE A 458 20.36 -33.27 -11.66
N ASN A 459 19.85 -34.38 -11.12
CA ASN A 459 20.60 -35.34 -10.31
C ASN A 459 21.11 -36.56 -11.11
N SER A 460 20.87 -36.61 -12.42
CA SER A 460 21.33 -37.71 -13.26
C SER A 460 22.84 -37.68 -13.46
N SER A 461 23.41 -38.82 -13.88
CA SER A 461 24.84 -38.99 -14.16
C SER A 461 25.23 -38.69 -15.62
N ASP A 462 24.36 -38.03 -16.38
CA ASP A 462 24.65 -37.65 -17.77
C ASP A 462 25.78 -36.61 -17.82
N THR A 463 26.70 -36.78 -18.76
CA THR A 463 27.86 -35.90 -18.98
C THR A 463 27.45 -34.48 -19.36
N LYS A 464 26.21 -34.28 -19.82
CA LYS A 464 25.65 -32.98 -20.19
C LYS A 464 24.99 -32.21 -19.03
N VAL A 465 24.79 -32.85 -17.89
CA VAL A 465 24.16 -32.23 -16.70
C VAL A 465 24.87 -30.95 -16.25
N PRO A 466 26.22 -30.87 -16.18
CA PRO A 466 26.91 -29.63 -15.84
C PRO A 466 26.50 -28.45 -16.76
N ASN A 467 26.45 -28.69 -18.08
CA ASN A 467 26.05 -27.68 -19.06
C ASN A 467 24.58 -27.26 -18.87
N PHE A 468 23.69 -28.22 -18.57
CA PHE A 468 22.30 -27.93 -18.24
C PHE A 468 22.19 -27.05 -16.99
N LYS A 469 22.87 -27.40 -15.90
CA LYS A 469 22.85 -26.61 -14.65
C LYS A 469 23.32 -25.18 -14.88
N TRP A 470 24.38 -25.01 -15.68
CA TRP A 470 24.93 -23.70 -15.95
C TRP A 470 24.02 -22.84 -16.83
N LEU A 471 23.53 -23.40 -17.94
CA LEU A 471 22.58 -22.71 -18.82
C LEU A 471 21.23 -22.45 -18.16
N LEU A 472 20.79 -23.33 -17.27
CA LEU A 472 19.56 -23.16 -16.50
C LEU A 472 19.66 -21.96 -15.57
N PHE A 473 20.74 -21.86 -14.79
CA PHE A 473 20.98 -20.71 -13.92
C PHE A 473 21.05 -19.41 -14.74
N SER A 474 21.77 -19.42 -15.85
CA SER A 474 21.90 -18.28 -16.76
C SER A 474 20.56 -17.85 -17.36
N LEU A 475 19.73 -18.81 -17.79
CA LEU A 475 18.38 -18.55 -18.31
C LEU A 475 17.45 -17.96 -17.24
N CYS A 476 17.49 -18.49 -16.02
CA CYS A 476 16.72 -17.95 -14.89
C CYS A 476 17.18 -16.52 -14.53
N LEU A 477 18.49 -16.25 -14.61
CA LEU A 477 19.05 -14.92 -14.39
C LEU A 477 18.62 -13.95 -15.49
N PHE A 478 18.71 -14.34 -16.76
CA PHE A 478 18.19 -13.58 -17.90
C PHE A 478 16.70 -13.25 -17.74
N HIS A 479 15.89 -14.22 -17.33
CA HIS A 479 14.46 -14.00 -17.08
C HIS A 479 14.25 -12.92 -16.00
N GLY A 480 14.96 -13.01 -14.87
CA GLY A 480 14.92 -11.99 -13.82
C GLY A 480 15.37 -10.61 -14.31
N VAL A 481 16.43 -10.55 -15.14
CA VAL A 481 16.93 -9.29 -15.72
C VAL A 481 15.92 -8.65 -16.65
N VAL A 482 15.29 -9.42 -17.53
CA VAL A 482 14.31 -8.90 -18.48
C VAL A 482 13.04 -8.43 -17.76
N LEU A 483 12.60 -9.15 -16.71
CA LEU A 483 11.48 -8.72 -15.86
C LEU A 483 11.77 -7.39 -15.16
N GLU A 484 12.92 -7.30 -14.49
CA GLU A 484 13.31 -6.12 -13.71
C GLU A 484 13.69 -4.94 -14.59
N ARG A 485 14.17 -5.16 -15.82
CA ARG A 485 14.53 -4.09 -16.76
C ARG A 485 13.33 -3.19 -17.10
N ARG A 486 12.10 -3.71 -17.03
CA ARG A 486 10.86 -2.93 -17.22
C ARG A 486 10.74 -1.74 -16.26
N LYS A 487 11.34 -1.82 -15.06
CA LYS A 487 11.26 -0.75 -14.05
C LYS A 487 11.91 0.55 -14.51
N PHE A 488 12.88 0.49 -15.43
CA PHE A 488 13.58 1.66 -15.94
C PHE A 488 12.82 2.41 -17.05
N GLY A 489 11.57 1.99 -17.36
CA GLY A 489 10.77 2.60 -18.43
C GLY A 489 11.51 2.58 -19.77
N PRO A 490 11.51 3.67 -20.55
CA PRO A 490 12.17 3.74 -21.85
C PRO A 490 13.68 3.47 -21.85
N LEU A 491 14.38 3.63 -20.71
CA LEU A 491 15.79 3.24 -20.61
C LEU A 491 15.98 1.71 -20.62
N GLY A 492 14.96 0.97 -20.16
CA GLY A 492 14.93 -0.48 -20.19
C GLY A 492 14.38 -1.01 -21.51
N PHE A 493 13.10 -0.71 -21.78
CA PHE A 493 12.38 -1.02 -23.01
C PHE A 493 11.41 0.12 -23.33
N ASN A 494 11.21 0.42 -24.61
CA ASN A 494 10.24 1.44 -25.04
C ASN A 494 8.81 1.08 -24.63
N ILE A 495 8.47 -0.22 -24.74
CA ILE A 495 7.17 -0.77 -24.37
C ILE A 495 7.34 -1.69 -23.16
N PRO A 496 6.47 -1.61 -22.13
CA PRO A 496 6.59 -2.43 -20.92
C PRO A 496 6.08 -3.87 -21.14
N TYR A 497 6.77 -4.67 -21.94
CA TYR A 497 6.38 -6.05 -22.27
C TYR A 497 6.21 -6.94 -21.05
N GLU A 498 5.19 -7.81 -21.08
CA GLU A 498 4.90 -8.74 -20.02
C GLU A 498 5.52 -10.10 -20.31
N PHE A 499 6.55 -10.47 -19.56
CA PHE A 499 7.12 -11.81 -19.57
C PHE A 499 6.56 -12.60 -18.38
N THR A 500 6.35 -13.89 -18.59
CA THR A 500 5.60 -14.75 -17.67
C THR A 500 6.41 -15.98 -17.29
N ASP A 501 6.02 -16.61 -16.19
CA ASP A 501 6.57 -17.90 -15.77
C ASP A 501 6.36 -19.00 -16.84
N GLY A 502 5.35 -18.85 -17.70
CA GLY A 502 5.12 -19.72 -18.86
C GLY A 502 6.27 -19.65 -19.86
N ASP A 503 6.76 -18.45 -20.16
CA ASP A 503 7.86 -18.25 -21.11
C ASP A 503 9.15 -18.90 -20.59
N LEU A 504 9.44 -18.74 -19.29
CA LEU A 504 10.58 -19.39 -18.65
C LEU A 504 10.45 -20.91 -18.66
N ARG A 505 9.28 -21.47 -18.28
CA ARG A 505 9.05 -22.92 -18.29
C ARG A 505 9.25 -23.55 -19.66
N ILE A 506 8.75 -22.90 -20.72
CA ILE A 506 8.95 -23.37 -22.10
C ILE A 506 10.43 -23.32 -22.47
N CYS A 507 11.14 -22.24 -22.13
CA CYS A 507 12.58 -22.14 -22.40
C CYS A 507 13.40 -23.20 -21.66
N ILE A 508 13.06 -23.52 -20.40
CA ILE A 508 13.72 -24.59 -19.63
C ILE A 508 13.47 -25.95 -20.27
N SER A 509 12.23 -26.20 -20.71
CA SER A 509 11.84 -27.46 -21.36
C SER A 509 12.59 -27.64 -22.70
N GLN A 510 12.69 -26.57 -23.50
CA GLN A 510 13.47 -26.55 -24.74
C GLN A 510 14.96 -26.71 -24.49
N LEU A 511 15.50 -26.10 -23.43
CA LEU A 511 16.89 -26.27 -23.02
C LEU A 511 17.20 -27.74 -22.71
N HIS A 512 16.35 -28.39 -21.92
CA HIS A 512 16.47 -29.82 -21.62
C HIS A 512 16.40 -30.65 -22.91
N MET A 513 15.35 -30.47 -23.72
CA MET A 513 15.15 -31.17 -24.99
C MET A 513 16.38 -31.08 -25.91
N PHE A 514 16.86 -29.87 -26.19
CA PHE A 514 17.97 -29.68 -27.12
C PHE A 514 19.30 -30.22 -26.59
N LEU A 515 19.55 -30.14 -25.28
CA LEU A 515 20.75 -30.78 -24.72
C LEU A 515 20.68 -32.30 -24.81
N THR A 516 19.50 -32.90 -24.65
CA THR A 516 19.34 -34.36 -24.82
C THR A 516 19.55 -34.79 -26.28
N GLU A 517 18.94 -34.07 -27.24
CA GLU A 517 18.94 -34.43 -28.66
C GLU A 517 20.28 -34.20 -29.37
N TYR A 518 20.95 -33.07 -29.11
CA TYR A 518 22.19 -32.71 -29.80
C TYR A 518 23.43 -33.19 -29.04
N SER A 519 24.48 -33.60 -29.75
CA SER A 519 25.76 -34.02 -29.14
C SER A 519 26.55 -32.84 -28.55
N GLU A 520 26.53 -31.70 -29.24
CA GLU A 520 27.14 -30.45 -28.80
C GLU A 520 26.07 -29.48 -28.31
N VAL A 521 26.46 -28.54 -27.44
CA VAL A 521 25.54 -27.52 -26.89
C VAL A 521 25.09 -26.59 -28.03
N PRO A 522 23.80 -26.62 -28.45
CA PRO A 522 23.36 -25.90 -29.63
C PRO A 522 22.99 -24.45 -29.27
N LEU A 523 23.97 -23.64 -28.86
CA LEU A 523 23.76 -22.25 -28.40
C LEU A 523 22.99 -21.41 -29.42
N ARG A 524 23.27 -21.58 -30.72
CA ARG A 524 22.53 -20.87 -31.78
C ARG A 524 21.04 -21.18 -31.79
N MET A 525 20.66 -22.45 -31.59
CA MET A 525 19.26 -22.85 -31.53
C MET A 525 18.61 -22.31 -30.26
N LEU A 526 19.30 -22.40 -29.12
CA LEU A 526 18.82 -21.86 -27.85
C LEU A 526 18.60 -20.34 -27.90
N THR A 527 19.54 -19.59 -28.44
CA THR A 527 19.40 -18.14 -28.66
C THR A 527 18.26 -17.84 -29.62
N TYR A 528 18.07 -18.65 -30.67
CA TYR A 528 16.98 -18.45 -31.61
C TYR A 528 15.61 -18.72 -30.99
N THR A 529 15.42 -19.84 -30.30
CA THR A 529 14.13 -20.17 -29.69
C THR A 529 13.79 -19.26 -28.52
N ALA A 530 14.72 -19.04 -27.59
CA ALA A 530 14.49 -18.13 -26.47
C ALA A 530 14.35 -16.68 -26.95
N GLY A 531 15.25 -16.21 -27.82
CA GLY A 531 15.35 -14.82 -28.23
C GLY A 531 14.36 -14.39 -29.30
N HIS A 532 14.14 -15.17 -30.36
CA HIS A 532 13.24 -14.77 -31.45
C HIS A 532 11.81 -15.27 -31.30
N ILE A 533 11.60 -16.44 -30.69
CA ILE A 533 10.29 -17.10 -30.62
C ILE A 533 9.60 -16.85 -29.28
N ASN A 534 10.24 -17.23 -28.17
CA ASN A 534 9.59 -17.19 -26.86
C ASN A 534 9.53 -15.75 -26.31
N TYR A 535 10.68 -15.16 -25.95
CA TYR A 535 10.71 -13.79 -25.44
C TYR A 535 10.51 -12.77 -26.56
N GLY A 536 11.22 -12.91 -27.69
CA GLY A 536 11.08 -11.98 -28.82
C GLY A 536 9.75 -12.06 -29.55
N GLY A 537 8.97 -13.14 -29.39
CA GLY A 537 7.60 -13.21 -29.91
C GLY A 537 6.64 -12.26 -29.18
N ARG A 538 6.99 -11.81 -27.97
CA ARG A 538 6.23 -10.80 -27.21
C ARG A 538 6.65 -9.37 -27.51
N VAL A 539 7.83 -9.19 -28.09
CA VAL A 539 8.42 -7.87 -28.34
C VAL A 539 7.97 -7.37 -29.70
N THR A 540 7.26 -6.25 -29.72
CA THR A 540 6.67 -5.66 -30.93
C THR A 540 7.56 -4.61 -31.58
N ASP A 541 8.40 -3.92 -30.80
CA ASP A 541 9.33 -2.90 -31.31
C ASP A 541 10.68 -3.51 -31.72
N ASP A 542 11.19 -3.13 -32.89
CA ASP A 542 12.42 -3.70 -33.45
C ASP A 542 13.68 -3.31 -32.65
N TRP A 543 13.69 -2.11 -32.03
CA TRP A 543 14.82 -1.67 -31.20
C TRP A 543 14.84 -2.40 -29.87
N ASP A 544 13.67 -2.58 -29.24
CA ASP A 544 13.52 -3.41 -28.06
C ASP A 544 13.91 -4.87 -28.35
N ARG A 545 13.56 -5.39 -29.53
CA ARG A 545 13.93 -6.75 -29.94
C ARG A 545 15.43 -6.91 -30.09
N ARG A 546 16.09 -5.92 -30.71
CA ARG A 546 17.55 -5.87 -30.78
C ARG A 546 18.18 -5.81 -29.39
N CYS A 547 17.65 -4.99 -28.49
CA CYS A 547 18.11 -4.90 -27.10
C CYS A 547 17.99 -6.25 -26.38
N LEU A 548 16.83 -6.91 -26.47
CA LEU A 548 16.59 -8.23 -25.90
C LEU A 548 17.60 -9.27 -26.40
N LEU A 549 17.86 -9.31 -27.71
CA LEU A 549 18.81 -10.26 -28.31
C LEU A 549 20.26 -9.96 -27.89
N CYS A 550 20.64 -8.69 -27.78
CA CYS A 550 21.94 -8.30 -27.24
C CYS A 550 22.09 -8.76 -25.79
N LEU A 551 21.09 -8.53 -24.93
CA LEU A 551 21.11 -9.03 -23.56
C LEU A 551 21.23 -10.55 -23.52
N LEU A 552 20.41 -11.28 -24.29
CA LEU A 552 20.45 -12.73 -24.32
C LEU A 552 21.82 -13.27 -24.77
N SER A 553 22.54 -12.53 -25.62
CA SER A 553 23.88 -12.90 -26.07
C SER A 553 24.95 -12.82 -24.98
N ASP A 554 24.66 -12.23 -23.81
CA ASP A 554 25.54 -12.29 -22.64
C ASP A 554 25.26 -13.55 -21.80
N TYR A 555 24.02 -14.06 -21.82
CA TYR A 555 23.58 -15.22 -21.04
C TYR A 555 23.69 -16.56 -21.77
N TYR A 556 23.64 -16.56 -23.10
CA TYR A 556 23.84 -17.76 -23.94
C TYR A 556 25.15 -17.67 -24.73
N THR A 557 26.24 -17.91 -24.00
CA THR A 557 27.60 -17.81 -24.52
C THR A 557 28.42 -19.01 -24.05
N THR A 558 29.46 -19.35 -24.80
CA THR A 558 30.43 -20.38 -24.40
C THR A 558 31.12 -20.07 -23.07
N ALA A 559 31.23 -18.79 -22.70
CA ALA A 559 31.77 -18.33 -21.43
C ALA A 559 30.94 -18.76 -20.21
N VAL A 560 29.64 -18.98 -20.36
CA VAL A 560 28.71 -19.40 -19.29
C VAL A 560 28.85 -20.89 -18.96
N LEU A 561 29.43 -21.68 -19.88
CA LEU A 561 29.64 -23.13 -19.71
C LEU A 561 30.84 -23.46 -18.80
N ASN A 562 31.12 -22.61 -17.81
CA ASN A 562 32.14 -22.83 -16.79
C ASN A 562 31.73 -22.22 -15.44
N ASP A 563 32.31 -22.74 -14.37
CA ASP A 563 32.07 -22.30 -12.99
C ASP A 563 32.77 -20.97 -12.62
N ARG A 564 33.47 -20.34 -13.56
CA ARG A 564 34.20 -19.07 -13.37
C ARG A 564 33.47 -17.87 -13.93
N CYS A 565 32.33 -18.08 -14.59
CA CYS A 565 31.55 -17.01 -15.19
C CYS A 565 30.97 -16.10 -14.11
N ILE A 566 31.15 -14.80 -14.30
CA ILE A 566 30.62 -13.73 -13.46
C ILE A 566 29.75 -12.85 -14.36
N PHE A 567 28.56 -12.51 -13.90
CA PHE A 567 27.55 -11.77 -14.66
C PHE A 567 27.52 -10.27 -14.34
N ASP A 568 28.10 -9.86 -13.20
CA ASP A 568 28.05 -8.48 -12.71
C ASP A 568 29.45 -7.93 -12.36
N GLU A 569 29.60 -6.61 -12.37
CA GLU A 569 30.88 -5.96 -12.02
C GLU A 569 31.25 -6.15 -10.54
N SER A 570 30.26 -6.37 -9.67
CA SER A 570 30.49 -6.57 -8.23
C SER A 570 30.92 -7.99 -7.86
N GLY A 571 30.79 -8.95 -8.78
CA GLY A 571 31.13 -10.35 -8.58
C GLY A 571 30.14 -11.12 -7.69
N ALA A 572 28.97 -10.54 -7.39
CA ALA A 572 27.94 -11.17 -6.57
C ALA A 572 27.23 -12.30 -7.33
N TYR A 573 26.97 -12.09 -8.63
CA TYR A 573 26.27 -13.00 -9.53
C TYR A 573 27.28 -13.84 -10.30
N LYS A 574 27.46 -15.09 -9.87
CA LYS A 574 28.44 -16.00 -10.45
C LYS A 574 27.92 -17.42 -10.59
N GLN A 575 28.49 -18.13 -11.55
CA GLN A 575 28.21 -19.53 -11.76
C GLN A 575 28.63 -20.36 -10.53
N GLN A 576 27.85 -21.39 -10.22
CA GLN A 576 28.16 -22.34 -9.15
C GLN A 576 28.79 -23.63 -9.70
N PRO A 577 29.54 -24.37 -8.87
CA PRO A 577 30.12 -25.64 -9.27
C PRO A 577 29.08 -26.67 -9.73
N SER A 578 29.47 -27.55 -10.65
CA SER A 578 28.57 -28.54 -11.26
C SER A 578 27.98 -29.56 -10.28
N TRP A 579 28.64 -29.80 -9.15
CA TRP A 579 28.18 -30.71 -8.10
C TRP A 579 27.14 -30.10 -7.15
N PHE A 580 26.79 -28.82 -7.28
CA PHE A 580 25.78 -28.20 -6.43
C PHE A 580 24.40 -28.80 -6.68
N THR A 581 23.65 -28.98 -5.58
CA THR A 581 22.24 -29.38 -5.59
C THR A 581 21.32 -28.15 -5.71
N ILE A 582 20.03 -28.37 -5.98
CA ILE A 582 19.03 -27.30 -6.00
C ILE A 582 19.00 -26.55 -4.65
N ASP A 583 19.19 -27.25 -3.53
CA ASP A 583 19.26 -26.63 -2.19
C ASP A 583 20.49 -25.74 -2.03
N ASP A 584 21.65 -26.15 -2.57
CA ASP A 584 22.87 -25.33 -2.54
C ASP A 584 22.73 -24.07 -3.40
N TYR A 585 22.11 -24.18 -4.58
CA TYR A 585 21.73 -23.01 -5.38
C TYR A 585 20.78 -22.09 -4.60
N THR A 586 19.79 -22.65 -3.92
CA THR A 586 18.83 -21.87 -3.12
C THR A 586 19.53 -21.14 -1.97
N LYS A 587 20.47 -21.79 -1.27
CA LYS A 587 21.30 -21.16 -0.24
C LYS A 587 22.14 -20.02 -0.82
N TYR A 588 22.78 -20.24 -1.97
CA TYR A 588 23.55 -19.21 -2.65
C TYR A 588 22.67 -18.01 -3.04
N ILE A 589 21.51 -18.25 -3.66
CA ILE A 589 20.59 -17.18 -4.06
C ILE A 589 20.14 -16.35 -2.84
N ARG A 590 19.94 -16.97 -1.67
CA ARG A 590 19.64 -16.23 -0.43
C ARG A 590 20.75 -15.27 0.02
N THR A 591 21.99 -15.48 -0.40
CA THR A 591 23.12 -14.56 -0.09
C THR A 591 23.23 -13.36 -1.03
N LEU A 592 22.48 -13.35 -2.14
CA LEU A 592 22.51 -12.25 -3.11
C LEU A 592 22.02 -10.92 -2.50
N PRO A 593 22.50 -9.77 -3.04
CA PRO A 593 22.07 -8.45 -2.59
C PRO A 593 20.58 -8.23 -2.83
N LEU A 594 19.97 -7.33 -2.04
CA LEU A 594 18.57 -6.91 -2.22
C LEU A 594 18.42 -5.84 -3.30
N ASN A 595 19.45 -5.00 -3.47
CA ASN A 595 19.49 -3.97 -4.51
C ASN A 595 20.45 -4.43 -5.60
N ASP A 596 19.92 -4.56 -6.82
CA ASP A 596 20.68 -5.00 -7.98
C ASP A 596 21.48 -3.86 -8.60
N ASP A 597 22.70 -4.16 -9.03
CA ASP A 597 23.55 -3.20 -9.72
C ASP A 597 23.06 -2.97 -11.17
N PRO A 598 22.98 -1.72 -11.67
CA PRO A 598 22.57 -1.41 -13.04
C PRO A 598 23.37 -2.12 -14.13
N SER A 599 24.64 -2.45 -13.87
CA SER A 599 25.51 -3.17 -14.81
C SER A 599 24.96 -4.53 -15.20
N LEU A 600 24.26 -5.22 -14.31
CA LEU A 600 23.64 -6.53 -14.58
C LEU A 600 22.50 -6.43 -15.60
N PHE A 601 21.88 -5.25 -15.70
CA PHE A 601 20.92 -4.95 -16.76
C PHE A 601 21.63 -4.42 -18.02
N GLY A 602 22.94 -4.14 -18.02
CA GLY A 602 23.60 -3.42 -19.10
C GLY A 602 23.20 -1.94 -19.16
N LEU A 603 22.95 -1.33 -17.99
CA LEU A 603 22.65 0.09 -17.83
C LEU A 603 23.73 0.79 -17.02
N HIS A 604 23.92 2.08 -17.29
CA HIS A 604 24.76 2.93 -16.44
C HIS A 604 24.10 3.13 -15.07
N SER A 605 24.91 3.35 -14.03
CA SER A 605 24.44 3.55 -12.65
C SER A 605 23.41 4.68 -12.47
N ASN A 606 23.45 5.68 -13.34
CA ASN A 606 22.46 6.76 -13.44
C ASN A 606 21.02 6.29 -13.75
N ALA A 607 20.84 5.06 -14.23
CA ALA A 607 19.50 4.50 -14.43
C ALA A 607 18.76 4.30 -13.09
N ASN A 608 19.45 3.85 -12.04
CA ASN A 608 18.86 3.71 -10.70
C ASN A 608 18.42 5.06 -10.14
N ILE A 609 19.23 6.09 -10.37
CA ILE A 609 18.94 7.47 -10.03
C ILE A 609 17.64 7.96 -10.70
N SER A 610 17.52 7.73 -12.01
CA SER A 610 16.35 8.15 -12.79
C SER A 610 15.09 7.40 -12.36
N TYR A 611 15.22 6.09 -12.11
CA TYR A 611 14.15 5.25 -11.58
C TYR A 611 13.67 5.74 -10.21
N ALA A 612 14.58 5.93 -9.27
CA ALA A 612 14.26 6.35 -7.91
C ALA A 612 13.61 7.75 -7.89
N THR A 613 14.05 8.66 -8.77
CA THR A 613 13.44 9.97 -8.95
C THR A 613 12.00 9.86 -9.47
N SER A 614 11.78 9.03 -10.50
CA SER A 614 10.44 8.80 -11.07
C SER A 614 9.48 8.15 -10.06
N GLU A 615 9.95 7.15 -9.31
CA GLU A 615 9.16 6.46 -8.28
C GLU A 615 8.75 7.45 -7.17
N THR A 616 9.69 8.25 -6.67
CA THR A 616 9.42 9.25 -5.61
C THR A 616 8.44 10.31 -6.08
N ARG A 617 8.59 10.82 -7.32
CA ARG A 617 7.65 11.79 -7.89
C ARG A 617 6.25 11.21 -8.02
N THR A 618 6.15 9.94 -8.42
CA THR A 618 4.86 9.23 -8.47
C THR A 618 4.24 9.13 -7.09
N CYS A 619 5.02 8.75 -6.07
CA CYS A 619 4.55 8.68 -4.69
C CYS A 619 4.10 10.04 -4.15
N ILE A 620 4.86 11.12 -4.39
CA ILE A 620 4.48 12.48 -3.97
C ILE A 620 3.18 12.92 -4.65
N ASN A 621 3.03 12.68 -5.95
CA ASN A 621 1.80 13.00 -6.67
C ASN A 621 0.59 12.24 -6.09
N ILE A 622 0.76 10.96 -5.76
CA ILE A 622 -0.30 10.17 -5.11
C ILE A 622 -0.62 10.75 -3.73
N LEU A 623 0.38 11.05 -2.89
CA LEU A 623 0.15 11.65 -1.57
C LEU A 623 -0.54 13.01 -1.64
N SER A 624 -0.20 13.82 -2.65
CA SER A 624 -0.85 15.11 -2.90
C SER A 624 -2.33 14.92 -3.26
N ASN A 625 -2.64 13.95 -4.12
CA ASN A 625 -4.03 13.58 -4.44
C ASN A 625 -4.82 13.01 -3.25
N LEU A 626 -4.13 12.41 -2.27
CA LEU A 626 -4.73 11.91 -1.03
C LEU A 626 -5.00 13.02 0.00
N GLN A 627 -4.45 14.22 -0.18
CA GLN A 627 -4.77 15.33 0.71
C GLN A 627 -6.18 15.83 0.43
N PRO A 628 -6.93 16.21 1.49
CA PRO A 628 -8.14 16.98 1.28
C PRO A 628 -7.75 18.24 0.51
N LYS A 629 -8.40 18.49 -0.63
CA LYS A 629 -8.26 19.77 -1.31
C LYS A 629 -8.73 20.82 -0.32
N GLU A 630 -7.80 21.62 0.20
CA GLU A 630 -8.16 22.76 1.03
C GLU A 630 -9.16 23.59 0.21
N VAL A 631 -10.40 23.67 0.72
CA VAL A 631 -11.36 24.64 0.21
C VAL A 631 -10.75 25.98 0.55
N ILE A 632 -10.09 26.60 -0.43
CA ILE A 632 -9.57 27.94 -0.32
C ILE A 632 -10.76 28.78 0.14
N GLY A 633 -10.69 29.30 1.37
CA GLY A 633 -11.73 30.18 1.91
C GLY A 633 -12.00 31.33 0.94
N GLU A 634 -13.20 31.90 1.02
CA GLU A 634 -13.84 32.87 0.10
C GLU A 634 -13.05 34.15 -0.26
N GLY A 635 -11.75 34.26 0.06
CA GLY A 635 -10.87 35.37 -0.30
C GLY A 635 -9.72 35.03 -1.27
N GLY A 636 -9.63 33.81 -1.80
CA GLY A 636 -8.64 33.46 -2.83
C GLY A 636 -9.15 33.78 -4.25
N LEU A 637 -8.24 34.21 -5.14
CA LEU A 637 -8.54 34.35 -6.58
C LEU A 637 -9.11 33.03 -7.10
N SER A 638 -10.19 33.11 -7.88
CA SER A 638 -10.77 31.93 -8.51
C SER A 638 -9.75 31.25 -9.43
N ALA A 639 -9.91 29.94 -9.64
CA ALA A 639 -9.04 29.19 -10.54
C ALA A 639 -9.01 29.82 -11.95
N GLU A 640 -10.14 30.37 -12.40
CA GLU A 640 -10.26 31.07 -13.68
C GLU A 640 -9.47 32.39 -13.69
N GLU A 641 -9.57 33.21 -12.63
CA GLU A 641 -8.81 34.47 -12.52
C GLU A 641 -7.30 34.23 -12.44
N MET A 642 -6.86 33.20 -11.70
CA MET A 642 -5.44 32.82 -11.67
C MET A 642 -4.95 32.36 -13.05
N THR A 643 -5.78 31.64 -13.80
CA THR A 643 -5.44 31.17 -15.15
C THR A 643 -5.40 32.35 -16.13
N GLU A 644 -6.32 33.31 -16.00
CA GLU A 644 -6.36 34.51 -16.83
C GLU A 644 -5.14 35.42 -16.57
N LEU A 645 -4.76 35.62 -15.31
CA LEU A 645 -3.55 36.35 -14.93
C LEU A 645 -2.30 35.70 -15.53
N ALA A 646 -2.14 34.37 -15.34
CA ALA A 646 -1.02 33.64 -15.92
C ALA A 646 -1.01 33.72 -17.46
N ALA A 647 -2.17 33.64 -18.10
CA ALA A 647 -2.27 33.76 -19.56
C ALA A 647 -1.90 35.17 -20.05
N LYS A 648 -2.29 36.23 -19.34
CA LYS A 648 -1.90 37.61 -19.64
C LYS A 648 -0.40 37.83 -19.46
N ASP A 649 0.18 37.29 -18.40
CA ASP A 649 1.62 37.36 -18.15
C ASP A 649 2.41 36.64 -19.25
N ILE A 650 1.99 35.43 -19.62
CA ILE A 650 2.61 34.68 -20.74
C ILE A 650 2.46 35.47 -22.05
N LEU A 651 1.27 36.03 -22.33
CA LEU A 651 1.03 36.83 -23.53
C LEU A 651 1.92 38.08 -23.58
N GLY A 652 2.20 38.71 -22.44
CA GLY A 652 3.10 39.85 -22.35
C GLY A 652 4.57 39.51 -22.63
N VAL A 653 4.98 38.28 -22.37
CA VAL A 653 6.34 37.77 -22.63
C VAL A 653 6.49 37.18 -24.03
N LEU A 654 5.38 36.77 -24.66
CA LEU A 654 5.42 36.23 -26.01
C LEU A 654 5.95 37.27 -27.01
N PRO A 655 6.79 36.87 -27.96
CA PRO A 655 7.23 37.77 -29.03
C PRO A 655 6.02 38.28 -29.83
N PRO A 656 6.10 39.50 -30.37
CA PRO A 656 5.02 40.05 -31.18
C PRO A 656 4.69 39.13 -32.36
N LEU A 657 3.42 39.06 -32.73
CA LEU A 657 2.96 38.27 -33.87
C LEU A 657 3.76 38.65 -35.12
N LEU A 658 4.23 37.62 -35.85
CA LEU A 658 4.95 37.80 -37.10
C LEU A 658 4.10 38.61 -38.08
N ASP A 659 4.62 39.73 -38.57
CA ASP A 659 3.93 40.57 -39.55
C ASP A 659 3.97 39.88 -40.92
N GLN A 660 2.92 39.10 -41.19
CA GLN A 660 2.75 38.36 -42.44
C GLN A 660 2.75 39.28 -43.67
N LYS A 661 2.38 40.56 -43.54
CA LYS A 661 2.40 41.51 -44.65
C LYS A 661 3.81 41.95 -44.98
N LEU A 662 4.63 42.23 -43.96
CA LEU A 662 6.04 42.57 -44.14
C LEU A 662 6.81 41.39 -44.80
N ILE A 663 6.57 40.17 -44.31
CA ILE A 663 7.17 38.92 -44.84
C ILE A 663 6.71 38.63 -46.27
N ALA A 664 5.49 39.00 -46.66
CA ALA A 664 4.98 38.79 -48.02
C ALA A 664 5.51 39.84 -49.02
N THR A 665 6.03 40.98 -48.53
CA THR A 665 6.58 42.06 -49.35
C THR A 665 8.10 42.07 -49.47
N THR A 666 8.80 41.34 -48.60
CA THR A 666 10.22 40.96 -48.73
C THR A 666 10.38 39.65 -49.47
#